data_AF-A0A6V7KGY3-F1
#
_entry.id   AF-A0A6V7KGY3-F1
#
_cell.length_a   1.000
_cell.length_b   1.000
_cell.length_c   1.000
_cell.angle_alpha   90.00
_cell.angle_beta   90.00
_cell.angle_gamma   90.00
#
_symmetry.space_group_name_H-M   'P 1'
#
loop_
_entity.id
_entity.type
_entity.pdbx_description
1 polymer ?
#
loop_
_entity_poly.entity_id
_entity_poly.type
_entity_poly.pdbx_seq_one_letter_code
_entity_poly.pdbx_strand_id
1 'polypeptide(L)'
;MWQFGIIFLLLISSSTSVPDKKLSKYVTTLINAKWKDTPIVLEVAEYLNDKNPNYFWKFIDAVSSDGDVELSQGTDKQKYDKSIEYASEFLTPAETALLKLSLSLRVYSARIEMFSQMGENRKTEAVNDCTNFADIAGQLTCDPDEIDKLVNLLDNDNDTDLSLYSVDHQYPLSISGQSKIDRKSKARNYVVLYGQIGSLGFAKFHEKLKNLGDSKKIIYVLRHYIRHRAEHRLRLAGYGVELQMKSTEYKATDDSDIKDNSGKEEFENEGVVEIEGINFGVLKNLHPDKRQELDDLEKELLETSDEIGALKVWQFQELSHQAAERIIKSTPSEAINVLTDIAQNFPMQAKSLIRTKVTNEMKKEMKKNQELFFGNLHIQPTDTVLFVNGLFFDLDAIDILGLLETLRTELDVMETLHKIGFSNKKMEKLLALDLSGSYSSDSTQDFAIDIRDSAIIWVNDLENDARYSRWSPSLTSLLRPTFPGMLRNIRRNMYNLILIIDPLSDVSKSLITTAEALYAHSAPVRVGFVFKTNFDMSMTGQNDPSIAVNNAFHYLLETKGPKEAMYFLEVLHEGRKKGSAKDKLEVSHVSKALRQRDPSADVNYILGEESEYDVGRHLASDFIRRTGFKSFPQALLNGIPLEGVSSITDADSFEETVLSMIISHTPMLQKAVYKGEVTEGDDIVDFLMNQPNVMPRLNERILKTDKTQWLTLVGDLPITKDVSSWNPEDTSAWIINNMKYLYMPRRKNTQHLYTYWIVVNLEEAIGRELLREALQYLESNADVRLGLIINSNAENDLNDGINQLALSILDVESSPENREKLISRIENLIKEETAEEIVNGKISTEDYLKKVGIDSKVPSSELEFILRIHKHFVTTVLKLDASLKEQRTVICNGRIIGPLEIDEKFSSQDFALLERFSHSTYGEKLMKNLETYQSIDDDEEKEISDDVIMQIASLLVPRPQTRSRYEIPSSGEQHSVIKIPAANPDQVAFNFIAIVDPVSRGAQKLGSILNTLQQALNCNIKIYLNCVDKNSDMPLKSFYRFVFEPELQFGADGQLVGVSAKFNKLPTSSLLTQNIHAPDNWMVQVVKSVYDLDNIKLDNVAIGVH
;
A
#
# COMPACT_ATOMS: atom_id res chain seq x y z
N MET A 1 43.89 -27.43 78.23
CA MET A 1 42.79 -28.29 77.70
C MET A 1 41.39 -27.67 77.78
N TRP A 2 41.14 -26.62 78.58
CA TRP A 2 39.81 -25.96 78.66
C TRP A 2 39.55 -24.87 77.59
N GLN A 3 40.59 -24.23 77.04
CA GLN A 3 40.41 -23.21 75.98
C GLN A 3 40.09 -23.80 74.59
N PHE A 4 40.52 -25.02 74.30
CA PHE A 4 40.18 -25.70 73.04
C PHE A 4 38.73 -26.19 73.00
N GLY A 5 38.12 -26.49 74.16
CA GLY A 5 36.72 -26.92 74.23
C GLY A 5 35.72 -25.80 73.94
N ILE A 6 36.05 -24.55 74.31
CA ILE A 6 35.17 -23.40 74.09
C ILE A 6 35.20 -22.94 72.62
N ILE A 7 36.37 -23.03 71.97
CA ILE A 7 36.51 -22.72 70.55
C ILE A 7 35.79 -23.78 69.69
N PHE A 8 35.84 -25.05 70.09
CA PHE A 8 35.13 -26.12 69.40
C PHE A 8 33.61 -26.05 69.59
N LEU A 9 33.12 -25.60 70.76
CA LEU A 9 31.70 -25.35 71.00
C LEU A 9 31.17 -24.14 70.21
N LEU A 10 31.97 -23.07 70.05
CA LEU A 10 31.62 -21.92 69.20
C LEU A 10 31.59 -22.29 67.70
N LEU A 11 32.47 -23.18 67.25
CA LEU A 11 32.51 -23.71 65.87
C LEU A 11 31.39 -24.71 65.55
N ILE A 12 30.79 -25.36 66.56
CA ILE A 12 29.64 -26.27 66.37
C ILE A 12 28.31 -25.51 66.49
N SER A 13 28.26 -24.37 67.19
CA SER A 13 27.10 -23.48 67.21
C SER A 13 26.97 -22.59 65.96
N SER A 14 27.97 -22.56 65.08
CA SER A 14 27.79 -22.11 63.70
C SER A 14 27.25 -23.25 62.83
N SER A 15 26.10 -23.80 63.23
CA SER A 15 25.23 -24.46 62.27
C SER A 15 24.89 -23.40 61.24
N THR A 16 25.37 -23.63 60.01
CA THR A 16 25.01 -22.90 58.82
C THR A 16 23.49 -22.67 58.82
N SER A 17 23.05 -21.49 59.24
CA SER A 17 21.93 -20.85 58.57
C SER A 17 22.41 -20.75 57.13
N VAL A 18 22.04 -21.74 56.32
CA VAL A 18 21.89 -21.48 54.89
C VAL A 18 21.07 -20.19 54.88
N PRO A 19 21.62 -19.05 54.41
CA PRO A 19 20.77 -17.89 54.23
C PRO A 19 19.62 -18.43 53.41
N ASP A 20 18.39 -18.35 53.94
CA ASP A 20 17.21 -18.59 53.11
C ASP A 20 17.46 -17.68 51.92
N LYS A 21 17.90 -18.27 50.79
CA LYS A 21 17.88 -17.59 49.51
C LYS A 21 16.40 -17.31 49.38
N LYS A 22 15.96 -16.10 49.74
CA LYS A 22 14.61 -15.62 49.46
C LYS A 22 14.41 -15.97 47.99
N LEU A 23 13.67 -17.05 47.73
CA LEU A 23 13.38 -17.46 46.37
C LEU A 23 12.61 -16.29 45.79
N SER A 24 13.18 -15.65 44.77
CA SER A 24 12.56 -14.49 44.15
C SER A 24 11.19 -14.93 43.63
N LYS A 25 10.14 -14.40 44.26
CA LYS A 25 8.77 -14.69 43.85
C LYS A 25 8.57 -14.11 42.45
N TYR A 26 7.83 -14.82 41.62
CA TYR A 26 7.60 -14.43 40.24
C TYR A 26 6.13 -14.50 39.86
N VAL A 27 5.77 -13.71 38.86
CA VAL A 27 4.46 -13.78 38.20
C VAL A 27 4.73 -14.15 36.75
N THR A 28 4.07 -15.18 36.24
CA THR A 28 4.13 -15.56 34.83
C THR A 28 2.77 -15.49 34.20
N THR A 29 2.70 -15.13 32.93
CA THR A 29 1.43 -15.07 32.19
C THR A 29 1.66 -15.51 30.77
N LEU A 30 0.74 -16.30 30.24
CA LEU A 30 0.77 -16.84 28.89
C LEU A 30 -0.61 -16.73 28.24
N ILE A 31 -0.61 -16.51 26.93
CA ILE A 31 -1.82 -16.46 26.10
C ILE A 31 -1.75 -17.60 25.08
N ASN A 32 -2.81 -18.40 25.05
CA ASN A 32 -2.97 -19.49 24.10
C ASN A 32 -4.14 -19.20 23.17
N ALA A 33 -3.98 -19.54 21.90
CA ALA A 33 -5.07 -19.54 20.93
C ALA A 33 -6.13 -20.60 21.26
N LYS A 34 -7.30 -20.52 20.63
CA LYS A 34 -8.35 -21.54 20.77
C LYS A 34 -8.05 -22.82 19.96
N TRP A 35 -7.26 -22.71 18.89
CA TRP A 35 -6.87 -23.82 18.04
C TRP A 35 -5.60 -24.54 18.53
N LYS A 36 -5.39 -25.74 17.98
CA LYS A 36 -4.22 -26.59 18.25
C LYS A 36 -2.98 -26.05 17.54
N ASP A 37 -1.81 -26.45 18.02
CA ASP A 37 -0.54 -26.03 17.43
C ASP A 37 -0.41 -26.42 15.94
N THR A 38 0.28 -25.54 15.20
CA THR A 38 0.42 -25.60 13.73
C THR A 38 1.86 -25.97 13.33
N PRO A 39 2.07 -26.87 12.36
CA PRO A 39 3.40 -27.23 11.90
C PRO A 39 4.14 -26.04 11.26
N ILE A 40 5.39 -25.83 11.67
CA ILE A 40 6.24 -24.71 11.21
C ILE A 40 6.46 -24.76 9.69
N VAL A 41 6.61 -25.95 9.10
CA VAL A 41 6.83 -26.13 7.65
C VAL A 41 5.71 -25.49 6.82
N LEU A 42 4.46 -25.57 7.30
CA LEU A 42 3.31 -24.99 6.61
C LEU A 42 3.28 -23.47 6.78
N GLU A 43 3.70 -22.94 7.93
CA GLU A 43 3.80 -21.49 8.13
C GLU A 43 4.86 -20.86 7.23
N VAL A 44 5.99 -21.56 7.02
CA VAL A 44 7.02 -21.15 6.06
C VAL A 44 6.47 -21.16 4.64
N ALA A 45 5.74 -22.21 4.25
CA ALA A 45 5.14 -22.28 2.92
C ALA A 45 4.18 -21.09 2.67
N GLU A 46 3.30 -20.79 3.63
CA GLU A 46 2.36 -19.66 3.52
C GLU A 46 3.08 -18.31 3.46
N TYR A 47 4.18 -18.13 4.21
CA TYR A 47 5.03 -16.94 4.08
C TYR A 47 5.57 -16.78 2.66
N LEU A 48 6.09 -17.86 2.07
CA LEU A 48 6.63 -17.84 0.71
C LEU A 48 5.55 -17.56 -0.33
N ASN A 49 4.33 -18.07 -0.14
CA ASN A 49 3.20 -17.79 -1.03
C ASN A 49 2.83 -16.30 -1.07
N ASP A 50 2.79 -15.65 0.10
CA ASP A 50 2.50 -14.21 0.18
C ASP A 50 3.63 -13.35 -0.42
N LYS A 51 4.88 -13.86 -0.49
CA LYS A 51 5.97 -13.18 -1.21
C LYS A 51 5.80 -13.35 -2.72
N ASN A 52 5.81 -14.61 -3.16
CA ASN A 52 5.64 -14.96 -4.56
C ASN A 52 5.03 -16.37 -4.65
N PRO A 53 3.86 -16.55 -5.27
CA PRO A 53 3.26 -17.87 -5.43
C PRO A 53 4.15 -18.87 -6.17
N ASN A 54 5.11 -18.41 -6.99
CA ASN A 54 6.10 -19.29 -7.61
C ASN A 54 7.08 -19.88 -6.59
N TYR A 55 7.48 -19.12 -5.56
CA TYR A 55 8.37 -19.62 -4.50
C TYR A 55 7.67 -20.69 -3.67
N PHE A 56 6.37 -20.56 -3.44
CA PHE A 56 5.57 -21.60 -2.79
C PHE A 56 5.66 -22.95 -3.51
N TRP A 57 5.43 -22.97 -4.82
CA TRP A 57 5.48 -24.22 -5.59
C TRP A 57 6.90 -24.79 -5.71
N LYS A 58 7.92 -23.93 -5.88
CA LYS A 58 9.33 -24.35 -5.86
C LYS A 58 9.74 -24.95 -4.51
N PHE A 59 9.27 -24.36 -3.41
CA PHE A 59 9.49 -24.88 -2.06
C PHE A 59 8.82 -26.26 -1.87
N ILE A 60 7.59 -26.42 -2.33
CA ILE A 60 6.90 -27.72 -2.28
C ILE A 60 7.63 -28.77 -3.10
N ASP A 61 8.14 -28.40 -4.28
CA ASP A 61 8.92 -29.31 -5.12
C ASP A 61 10.20 -29.77 -4.42
N ALA A 62 10.96 -28.84 -3.85
CA ALA A 62 12.19 -29.14 -3.10
C ALA A 62 11.92 -30.06 -1.90
N VAL A 63 10.87 -29.77 -1.12
CA VAL A 63 10.46 -30.59 0.02
C VAL A 63 9.96 -31.98 -0.42
N SER A 64 9.35 -32.08 -1.60
CA SER A 64 8.81 -33.34 -2.12
C SER A 64 9.87 -34.22 -2.79
N SER A 65 10.91 -33.62 -3.40
CA SER A 65 11.98 -34.35 -4.07
C SER A 65 12.96 -35.03 -3.11
N ASP A 66 13.24 -34.40 -1.96
CA ASP A 66 14.22 -34.92 -1.01
C ASP A 66 13.68 -36.03 -0.10
N GLY A 67 12.37 -36.26 -0.05
CA GLY A 67 11.78 -37.35 0.73
C GLY A 67 12.24 -37.36 2.19
N ASP A 68 12.50 -36.18 2.75
CA ASP A 68 13.40 -36.03 3.88
C ASP A 68 12.76 -36.54 5.18
N VAL A 69 13.37 -37.56 5.78
CA VAL A 69 12.84 -38.23 6.99
C VAL A 69 12.80 -37.25 8.17
N GLU A 70 13.68 -36.24 8.19
CA GLU A 70 13.75 -35.23 9.24
C GLU A 70 12.53 -34.29 9.28
N LEU A 71 11.93 -33.97 8.13
CA LEU A 71 10.71 -33.15 8.09
C LEU A 71 9.47 -33.89 8.61
N SER A 72 9.45 -35.21 8.45
CA SER A 72 8.32 -36.06 8.88
C SER A 72 8.48 -36.60 10.31
N GLN A 73 9.70 -36.93 10.75
CA GLN A 73 9.97 -37.59 12.04
C GLN A 73 10.96 -36.86 12.94
N GLY A 74 11.53 -35.73 12.51
CA GLY A 74 12.47 -34.94 13.31
C GLY A 74 11.84 -34.16 14.46
N THR A 75 12.70 -33.65 15.35
CA THR A 75 12.33 -32.69 16.40
C THR A 75 11.86 -31.36 15.80
N ASP A 76 11.15 -30.54 16.57
CA ASP A 76 10.63 -29.25 16.08
C ASP A 76 11.77 -28.33 15.63
N LYS A 77 12.91 -28.37 16.34
CA LYS A 77 14.12 -27.65 15.95
C LYS A 77 14.69 -28.13 14.61
N GLN A 78 14.81 -29.44 14.40
CA GLN A 78 15.31 -29.97 13.11
C GLN A 78 14.39 -29.60 11.95
N LYS A 79 13.08 -29.69 12.16
CA LYS A 79 12.08 -29.26 11.17
C LYS A 79 12.22 -27.77 10.84
N TYR A 80 12.43 -26.94 11.87
CA TYR A 80 12.67 -25.51 11.70
C TYR A 80 13.95 -25.23 10.91
N ASP A 81 15.09 -25.76 11.34
CA ASP A 81 16.40 -25.53 10.71
C ASP A 81 16.37 -25.95 9.22
N LYS A 82 15.80 -27.12 8.90
CA LYS A 82 15.63 -27.59 7.52
C LYS A 82 14.69 -26.72 6.69
N SER A 83 13.57 -26.27 7.27
CA SER A 83 12.64 -25.39 6.56
C SER A 83 13.27 -24.04 6.22
N ILE A 84 14.10 -23.51 7.11
CA ILE A 84 14.85 -22.27 6.88
C ILE A 84 15.95 -22.49 5.84
N GLU A 85 16.63 -23.63 5.85
CA GLU A 85 17.64 -24.00 4.83
C GLU A 85 17.01 -23.96 3.42
N TYR A 86 15.90 -24.67 3.20
CA TYR A 86 15.18 -24.64 1.91
C TYR A 86 14.65 -23.25 1.55
N ALA A 87 14.14 -22.49 2.52
CA ALA A 87 13.67 -21.12 2.25
C ALA A 87 14.82 -20.17 1.89
N SER A 88 16.02 -20.38 2.44
CA SER A 88 17.20 -19.53 2.21
C SER A 88 17.80 -19.67 0.80
N GLU A 89 17.43 -20.71 0.05
CA GLU A 89 17.80 -20.82 -1.37
C GLU A 89 17.07 -19.79 -2.24
N PHE A 90 15.89 -19.34 -1.80
CA PHE A 90 15.03 -18.43 -2.55
C PHE A 90 15.04 -17.00 -1.98
N LEU A 91 15.31 -16.84 -0.69
CA LEU A 91 15.20 -15.58 0.04
C LEU A 91 16.57 -14.96 0.35
N THR A 92 16.63 -13.64 0.43
CA THR A 92 17.84 -12.92 0.87
C THR A 92 18.11 -13.10 2.38
N PRO A 93 19.31 -12.75 2.88
CA PRO A 93 19.60 -12.73 4.32
C PRO A 93 18.66 -11.83 5.14
N ALA A 94 18.18 -10.71 4.59
CA ALA A 94 17.26 -9.82 5.30
C ALA A 94 15.82 -10.35 5.28
N GLU A 95 15.40 -10.96 4.17
CA GLU A 95 14.09 -11.61 4.07
C GLU A 95 13.98 -12.85 4.95
N THR A 96 15.05 -13.64 5.05
CA THR A 96 15.12 -14.79 5.96
C THR A 96 15.05 -14.34 7.41
N ALA A 97 15.70 -13.24 7.77
CA ALA A 97 15.57 -12.65 9.10
C ALA A 97 14.12 -12.24 9.43
N LEU A 98 13.42 -11.64 8.46
CA LEU A 98 12.01 -11.29 8.61
C LEU A 98 11.10 -12.52 8.68
N LEU A 99 11.41 -13.58 7.92
CA LEU A 99 10.73 -14.87 8.03
C LEU A 99 10.82 -15.41 9.46
N LYS A 100 12.02 -15.44 10.05
CA LYS A 100 12.22 -15.89 11.44
C LYS A 100 11.39 -15.10 12.45
N LEU A 101 11.35 -13.78 12.27
CA LEU A 101 10.52 -12.88 13.10
C LEU A 101 9.02 -13.17 12.92
N SER A 102 8.56 -13.41 11.70
CA SER A 102 7.16 -13.75 11.41
C SER A 102 6.73 -15.09 12.01
N LEU A 103 7.64 -16.07 12.02
CA LEU A 103 7.42 -17.38 12.64
C LEU A 103 7.35 -17.27 14.17
N SER A 104 8.18 -16.41 14.78
CA SER A 104 8.10 -16.09 16.22
C SER A 104 6.71 -15.57 16.62
N LEU A 105 6.10 -14.72 15.79
CA LEU A 105 4.75 -14.19 15.99
C LEU A 105 3.62 -15.16 15.60
N ARG A 106 3.94 -16.27 14.90
CA ARG A 106 2.99 -17.29 14.44
C ARG A 106 1.85 -16.72 13.58
N VAL A 107 2.16 -15.75 12.72
CA VAL A 107 1.20 -14.97 11.91
C VAL A 107 0.32 -15.87 11.02
N TYR A 108 0.91 -16.89 10.39
CA TYR A 108 0.22 -17.77 9.44
C TYR A 108 -0.58 -18.90 10.07
N SER A 109 -0.49 -19.06 11.40
CA SER A 109 -1.17 -20.15 12.11
C SER A 109 -2.70 -20.11 11.89
N ALA A 110 -3.30 -18.92 11.87
CA ALA A 110 -4.73 -18.74 11.63
C ALA A 110 -5.16 -19.15 10.21
N ARG A 111 -4.32 -18.90 9.20
CA ARG A 111 -4.59 -19.29 7.79
C ARG A 111 -4.53 -20.81 7.62
N ILE A 112 -3.56 -21.46 8.27
CA ILE A 112 -3.45 -22.93 8.28
C ILE A 112 -4.64 -23.56 9.01
N GLU A 113 -5.07 -22.94 10.11
CA GLU A 113 -6.27 -23.37 10.85
C GLU A 113 -7.52 -23.27 9.97
N MET A 114 -7.69 -22.16 9.23
CA MET A 114 -8.78 -21.99 8.26
C MET A 114 -8.79 -23.14 7.22
N PHE A 115 -7.65 -23.45 6.59
CA PHE A 115 -7.59 -24.55 5.61
C PHE A 115 -7.91 -25.91 6.23
N SER A 116 -7.45 -26.14 7.45
CA SER A 116 -7.76 -27.41 8.13
C SER A 116 -9.22 -27.52 8.52
N GLN A 117 -9.87 -26.44 8.95
CA GLN A 117 -11.32 -26.42 9.19
C GLN A 117 -12.11 -26.64 7.89
N MET A 118 -11.66 -26.05 6.77
CA MET A 118 -12.25 -26.35 5.45
C MET A 118 -12.14 -27.83 5.10
N GLY A 119 -10.98 -28.45 5.36
CA GLY A 119 -10.76 -29.88 5.18
C GLY A 119 -11.65 -30.74 6.08
N GLU A 120 -11.76 -30.40 7.37
CA GLU A 120 -12.63 -31.11 8.33
C GLU A 120 -14.10 -31.04 7.95
N ASN A 121 -14.59 -29.87 7.52
CA ASN A 121 -15.99 -29.69 7.09
C ASN A 121 -16.33 -30.47 5.81
N ARG A 122 -15.32 -30.76 4.97
CA ARG A 122 -15.49 -31.52 3.72
C ARG A 122 -15.39 -33.03 3.91
N LYS A 123 -14.87 -33.50 5.05
CA LYS A 123 -14.73 -34.94 5.28
C LYS A 123 -16.09 -35.63 5.31
N THR A 124 -16.15 -36.75 4.60
CA THR A 124 -17.26 -37.71 4.64
C THR A 124 -16.78 -39.01 5.28
N GLU A 125 -17.68 -39.86 5.77
CA GLU A 125 -17.33 -41.15 6.41
C GLU A 125 -16.38 -42.03 5.58
N ALA A 126 -16.45 -41.94 4.24
CA ALA A 126 -15.59 -42.68 3.31
C ALA A 126 -14.09 -42.29 3.33
N VAL A 127 -13.73 -41.12 3.86
CA VAL A 127 -12.38 -40.52 3.80
C VAL A 127 -11.80 -40.26 5.19
N ASN A 128 -12.49 -40.70 6.24
CA ASN A 128 -12.07 -40.48 7.62
C ASN A 128 -10.70 -41.11 7.93
N ASP A 129 -10.32 -42.17 7.21
CA ASP A 129 -9.07 -42.90 7.41
C ASP A 129 -7.89 -42.49 6.54
N CYS A 130 -8.02 -41.43 5.74
CA CYS A 130 -6.95 -40.97 4.86
C CYS A 130 -6.11 -39.84 5.48
N THR A 131 -4.80 -39.87 5.28
CA THR A 131 -3.89 -38.78 5.70
C THR A 131 -3.99 -37.59 4.73
N ASN A 132 -4.01 -37.89 3.43
CA ASN A 132 -4.22 -36.95 2.34
C ASN A 132 -5.39 -37.45 1.48
N PHE A 133 -6.17 -36.53 0.92
CA PHE A 133 -7.27 -36.87 0.01
C PHE A 133 -7.45 -35.78 -1.04
N ALA A 134 -7.89 -36.17 -2.23
CA ALA A 134 -8.19 -35.25 -3.33
C ALA A 134 -9.71 -35.14 -3.54
N ASP A 135 -10.21 -33.93 -3.78
CA ASP A 135 -11.59 -33.61 -4.12
C ASP A 135 -11.67 -33.25 -5.60
N ILE A 136 -12.40 -34.08 -6.34
CA ILE A 136 -12.61 -33.98 -7.79
C ILE A 136 -14.12 -33.84 -8.01
N ALA A 137 -14.60 -32.62 -8.21
CA ALA A 137 -16.02 -32.33 -8.45
C ALA A 137 -16.97 -32.96 -7.40
N GLY A 138 -16.58 -32.95 -6.12
CA GLY A 138 -17.35 -33.52 -5.02
C GLY A 138 -17.14 -35.03 -4.79
N GLN A 139 -16.35 -35.72 -5.63
CA GLN A 139 -15.89 -37.08 -5.36
C GLN A 139 -14.53 -37.04 -4.68
N LEU A 140 -14.47 -37.62 -3.48
CA LEU A 140 -13.25 -37.68 -2.68
C LEU A 140 -12.51 -39.01 -2.90
N THR A 141 -11.21 -38.94 -3.13
CA THR A 141 -10.33 -40.10 -3.37
C THR A 141 -9.09 -40.03 -2.45
N CYS A 142 -8.64 -41.20 -1.99
CA CYS A 142 -7.43 -41.37 -1.19
C CYS A 142 -6.33 -42.14 -1.89
N ASP A 143 -6.57 -42.63 -3.10
CA ASP A 143 -5.61 -43.38 -3.89
C ASP A 143 -5.18 -42.52 -5.10
N PRO A 144 -3.88 -42.22 -5.27
CA PRO A 144 -3.41 -41.48 -6.43
C PRO A 144 -3.78 -42.17 -7.75
N ASP A 145 -3.92 -43.49 -7.79
CA ASP A 145 -4.23 -44.24 -9.03
C ASP A 145 -5.69 -44.10 -9.50
N GLU A 146 -6.59 -43.69 -8.61
CA GLU A 146 -7.99 -43.43 -8.95
C GLU A 146 -8.19 -42.04 -9.60
N ILE A 147 -7.24 -41.12 -9.43
CA ILE A 147 -7.32 -39.74 -9.96
C ILE A 147 -7.47 -39.75 -11.48
N ASP A 148 -6.68 -40.54 -12.20
CA ASP A 148 -6.73 -40.57 -13.68
C ASP A 148 -8.10 -41.05 -14.18
N LYS A 149 -8.71 -42.00 -13.47
CA LYS A 149 -10.04 -42.53 -13.82
C LYS A 149 -11.10 -41.46 -13.60
N LEU A 150 -11.04 -40.75 -12.48
CA LEU A 150 -12.00 -39.71 -12.11
C LEU A 150 -11.88 -38.48 -13.00
N VAL A 151 -10.66 -38.04 -13.33
CA VAL A 151 -10.43 -36.92 -14.26
C VAL A 151 -10.99 -37.21 -15.65
N ASN A 152 -10.83 -38.43 -16.17
CA ASN A 152 -11.41 -38.82 -17.46
C ASN A 152 -12.95 -38.97 -17.44
N LEU A 153 -13.56 -39.18 -16.26
CA LEU A 153 -15.01 -39.23 -16.10
C LEU A 153 -15.65 -37.83 -16.10
N LEU A 154 -14.92 -36.80 -15.66
CA LEU A 154 -15.38 -35.40 -15.62
C LEU A 154 -15.63 -34.79 -16.99
N ASP A 155 -14.97 -35.29 -18.04
CA ASP A 155 -15.18 -34.80 -19.41
C ASP A 155 -16.62 -35.04 -19.93
N ASN A 156 -17.43 -35.84 -19.22
CA ASN A 156 -18.70 -36.35 -19.74
C ASN A 156 -19.98 -35.94 -18.99
N ASP A 157 -19.98 -35.49 -17.73
CA ASP A 157 -21.21 -35.04 -17.07
C ASP A 157 -21.00 -34.24 -15.76
N ASN A 158 -21.81 -33.17 -15.62
CA ASN A 158 -22.15 -32.33 -14.46
C ASN A 158 -21.20 -31.20 -14.01
N ASP A 159 -21.71 -29.96 -14.20
CA ASP A 159 -21.41 -28.75 -13.43
C ASP A 159 -21.70 -29.00 -11.93
N THR A 160 -20.69 -29.40 -11.17
CA THR A 160 -20.68 -29.15 -9.73
C THR A 160 -19.64 -28.07 -9.44
N ASP A 161 -20.14 -26.87 -9.11
CA ASP A 161 -19.32 -25.71 -8.80
C ASP A 161 -18.47 -25.96 -7.55
N LEU A 162 -17.20 -26.30 -7.76
CA LEU A 162 -16.19 -26.27 -6.71
C LEU A 162 -15.82 -24.79 -6.50
N SER A 163 -16.25 -24.21 -5.37
CA SER A 163 -15.98 -22.81 -5.06
C SER A 163 -14.50 -22.62 -4.74
N LEU A 164 -13.78 -21.93 -5.61
CA LEU A 164 -12.44 -21.42 -5.34
C LEU A 164 -12.53 -20.16 -4.48
N TYR A 165 -11.62 -20.05 -3.52
CA TYR A 165 -11.43 -18.87 -2.69
C TYR A 165 -10.18 -18.12 -3.12
N SER A 166 -10.11 -16.82 -2.83
CA SER A 166 -8.94 -15.98 -3.15
C SER A 166 -7.64 -16.43 -2.47
N VAL A 167 -7.75 -17.20 -1.39
CA VAL A 167 -6.65 -17.74 -0.60
C VAL A 167 -6.07 -19.05 -1.15
N ASP A 168 -6.77 -19.70 -2.10
CA ASP A 168 -6.39 -21.02 -2.61
C ASP A 168 -5.11 -20.97 -3.47
N HIS A 169 -4.24 -21.97 -3.31
CA HIS A 169 -3.01 -22.13 -4.09
C HIS A 169 -3.28 -22.86 -5.39
N GLN A 170 -3.03 -22.24 -6.55
CA GLN A 170 -3.37 -22.81 -7.87
C GLN A 170 -2.12 -23.14 -8.70
N TYR A 171 -2.16 -24.27 -9.42
CA TYR A 171 -1.12 -24.76 -10.33
C TYR A 171 -1.71 -25.39 -11.62
N PRO A 172 -1.17 -25.11 -12.82
CA PRO A 172 -0.26 -23.98 -13.10
C PRO A 172 -0.96 -22.68 -12.72
N LEU A 173 -0.22 -21.60 -12.43
CA LEU A 173 -0.82 -20.32 -12.07
C LEU A 173 -1.77 -19.86 -13.17
N SER A 174 -3.06 -20.15 -13.02
CA SER A 174 -4.11 -19.68 -13.91
C SER A 174 -4.31 -18.21 -13.60
N ILE A 175 -4.35 -17.40 -14.66
CA ILE A 175 -4.37 -15.94 -14.66
C ILE A 175 -5.63 -15.43 -13.93
N SER A 176 -5.61 -15.44 -12.60
CA SER A 176 -6.71 -15.00 -11.74
C SER A 176 -6.51 -13.53 -11.39
N GLY A 177 -6.74 -12.67 -12.38
CA GLY A 177 -6.77 -11.21 -12.20
C GLY A 177 -7.81 -10.53 -13.08
N GLN A 178 -8.19 -11.13 -14.21
CA GLN A 178 -9.20 -10.58 -15.11
C GLN A 178 -10.01 -11.72 -15.73
N SER A 179 -11.21 -11.95 -15.20
CA SER A 179 -12.42 -12.14 -16.00
C SER A 179 -13.57 -12.48 -15.05
N LYS A 180 -14.30 -11.44 -14.60
CA LYS A 180 -15.70 -11.59 -14.21
C LYS A 180 -16.62 -11.76 -15.44
N ILE A 181 -16.06 -11.97 -16.65
CA ILE A 181 -16.79 -11.84 -17.93
C ILE A 181 -16.91 -13.16 -18.69
N ASP A 182 -16.05 -14.17 -18.48
CA ASP A 182 -16.15 -15.43 -19.20
C ASP A 182 -16.59 -16.59 -18.30
N ARG A 183 -17.87 -16.58 -17.94
CA ARG A 183 -18.60 -17.80 -17.52
C ARG A 183 -18.89 -18.76 -18.68
N LYS A 184 -18.34 -18.52 -19.88
CA LYS A 184 -18.67 -19.27 -21.12
C LYS A 184 -17.49 -19.96 -21.79
N SER A 185 -16.25 -19.78 -21.35
CA SER A 185 -15.10 -20.51 -21.88
C SER A 185 -14.86 -21.78 -21.05
N LYS A 186 -15.33 -22.92 -21.58
CA LYS A 186 -15.07 -24.33 -21.18
C LYS A 186 -14.59 -24.55 -19.73
N ALA A 187 -15.47 -25.13 -18.91
CA ALA A 187 -15.18 -25.68 -17.58
C ALA A 187 -13.79 -26.33 -17.53
N ARG A 188 -12.84 -25.66 -16.87
CA ARG A 188 -11.56 -26.28 -16.53
C ARG A 188 -11.79 -27.13 -15.29
N ASN A 189 -11.41 -28.40 -15.34
CA ASN A 189 -11.59 -29.33 -14.24
C ASN A 189 -10.64 -28.96 -13.09
N TYR A 190 -11.21 -28.60 -11.94
CA TYR A 190 -10.45 -28.29 -10.72
C TYR A 190 -10.27 -29.55 -9.87
N VAL A 191 -9.05 -29.78 -9.39
CA VAL A 191 -8.73 -30.86 -8.46
C VAL A 191 -8.09 -30.27 -7.22
N VAL A 192 -8.74 -30.43 -6.06
CA VAL A 192 -8.25 -29.89 -4.78
C VAL A 192 -7.61 -30.99 -3.96
N LEU A 193 -6.32 -30.88 -3.67
CA LEU A 193 -5.62 -31.77 -2.74
C LEU A 193 -5.67 -31.19 -1.32
N TYR A 194 -6.14 -32.00 -0.38
CA TYR A 194 -5.99 -31.77 1.05
C TYR A 194 -4.87 -32.65 1.56
N GLY A 195 -3.78 -32.06 2.03
CA GLY A 195 -2.68 -32.85 2.57
C GLY A 195 -1.66 -32.07 3.37
N GLN A 196 -0.80 -32.83 4.06
CA GLN A 196 0.33 -32.30 4.83
C GLN A 196 1.61 -32.37 4.01
N ILE A 197 2.20 -31.20 3.74
CA ILE A 197 3.50 -31.05 3.08
C ILE A 197 4.60 -31.76 3.90
N GLY A 198 5.56 -32.39 3.22
CA GLY A 198 6.65 -33.14 3.83
C GLY A 198 6.30 -34.58 4.22
N SER A 199 5.08 -35.05 3.92
CA SER A 199 4.71 -36.47 4.09
C SER A 199 4.99 -37.27 2.81
N LEU A 200 5.44 -38.53 2.94
CA LEU A 200 5.69 -39.43 1.80
C LEU A 200 4.44 -39.69 0.97
N GLY A 201 3.26 -39.69 1.61
CA GLY A 201 1.99 -39.80 0.91
C GLY A 201 1.73 -38.58 0.02
N PHE A 202 2.04 -37.38 0.51
CA PHE A 202 1.81 -36.12 -0.20
C PHE A 202 2.67 -36.02 -1.46
N ALA A 203 3.95 -36.39 -1.39
CA ALA A 203 4.87 -36.33 -2.53
C ALA A 203 4.33 -37.08 -3.76
N LYS A 204 3.76 -38.28 -3.56
CA LYS A 204 3.15 -39.09 -4.64
C LYS A 204 1.93 -38.41 -5.28
N PHE A 205 1.08 -37.78 -4.47
CA PHE A 205 -0.08 -37.02 -4.98
C PHE A 205 0.38 -35.78 -5.74
N HIS A 206 1.34 -35.05 -5.20
CA HIS A 206 1.87 -33.82 -5.78
C HIS A 206 2.51 -34.07 -7.14
N GLU A 207 3.41 -35.05 -7.26
CA GLU A 207 4.07 -35.38 -8.54
C GLU A 207 3.04 -35.75 -9.62
N LYS A 208 2.02 -36.52 -9.27
CA LYS A 208 0.97 -36.93 -10.20
C LYS A 208 0.09 -35.77 -10.65
N LEU A 209 -0.40 -34.95 -9.72
CA LEU A 209 -1.25 -33.79 -10.02
C LEU A 209 -0.47 -32.70 -10.77
N LYS A 210 0.81 -32.52 -10.46
CA LYS A 210 1.70 -31.61 -11.18
C LYS A 210 1.85 -32.02 -12.64
N ASN A 211 2.15 -33.30 -12.92
CA ASN A 211 2.25 -33.82 -14.29
C ASN A 211 0.94 -33.62 -15.08
N LEU A 212 -0.22 -33.81 -14.44
CA LEU A 212 -1.52 -33.54 -15.03
C LEU A 212 -1.76 -32.03 -15.28
N GLY A 213 -1.33 -31.18 -14.35
CA GLY A 213 -1.37 -29.72 -14.47
C GLY A 213 -0.47 -29.18 -15.60
N ASP A 214 0.75 -29.71 -15.74
CA ASP A 214 1.70 -29.35 -16.81
C ASP A 214 1.16 -29.74 -18.19
N SER A 215 0.43 -30.86 -18.27
CA SER A 215 -0.30 -31.25 -19.48
C SER A 215 -1.55 -30.40 -19.77
N LYS A 216 -1.84 -29.39 -18.93
CA LYS A 216 -3.00 -28.48 -18.97
C LYS A 216 -4.37 -29.18 -18.96
N LYS A 217 -4.45 -30.39 -18.42
CA LYS A 217 -5.70 -31.16 -18.31
C LYS A 217 -6.53 -30.76 -17.10
N ILE A 218 -5.87 -30.37 -16.01
CA ILE A 218 -6.51 -29.98 -14.74
C ILE A 218 -5.91 -28.67 -14.23
N ILE A 219 -6.67 -27.97 -13.39
CA ILE A 219 -6.11 -26.97 -12.47
C ILE A 219 -5.99 -27.63 -11.10
N TYR A 220 -4.75 -27.80 -10.65
CA TYR A 220 -4.40 -28.35 -9.36
C TYR A 220 -4.47 -27.26 -8.29
N VAL A 221 -5.20 -27.52 -7.22
CA VAL A 221 -5.34 -26.64 -6.07
C VAL A 221 -4.84 -27.33 -4.80
N LEU A 222 -4.00 -26.66 -4.01
CA LEU A 222 -3.49 -27.21 -2.75
C LEU A 222 -4.09 -26.49 -1.54
N ARG A 223 -4.70 -27.28 -0.64
CA ARG A 223 -5.17 -26.83 0.68
C ARG A 223 -4.46 -27.62 1.78
N HIS A 224 -3.97 -26.93 2.80
CA HIS A 224 -3.27 -27.58 3.91
C HIS A 224 -4.24 -28.36 4.80
N TYR A 225 -3.92 -29.63 5.03
CA TYR A 225 -4.72 -30.50 5.89
C TYR A 225 -3.85 -31.40 6.75
N ILE A 226 -4.16 -31.48 8.04
CA ILE A 226 -3.42 -32.30 9.01
C ILE A 226 -4.42 -33.16 9.78
N ARG A 227 -4.18 -34.47 9.80
CA ARG A 227 -5.06 -35.41 10.52
C ARG A 227 -4.84 -35.41 12.03
N HIS A 228 -3.60 -35.63 12.46
CA HIS A 228 -3.26 -35.75 13.88
C HIS A 228 -2.41 -34.56 14.30
N ARG A 229 -3.04 -33.63 15.02
CA ARG A 229 -2.36 -32.52 15.67
C ARG A 229 -2.16 -32.81 17.15
N ALA A 230 -1.05 -32.34 17.69
CA ALA A 230 -0.79 -32.40 19.11
C ALA A 230 -1.91 -31.68 19.90
N GLU A 231 -2.20 -32.16 21.10
CA GLU A 231 -3.33 -31.64 21.90
C GLU A 231 -3.02 -30.30 22.58
N HIS A 232 -1.77 -29.83 22.56
CA HIS A 232 -1.45 -28.52 23.10
C HIS A 232 -1.95 -27.39 22.20
N ARG A 233 -2.43 -26.32 22.84
CA ARG A 233 -2.87 -25.10 22.16
C ARG A 233 -1.65 -24.27 21.75
N LEU A 234 -1.79 -23.58 20.63
CA LEU A 234 -0.77 -22.65 20.14
C LEU A 234 -0.55 -21.52 21.14
N ARG A 235 0.71 -21.23 21.49
CA ARG A 235 1.07 -20.03 22.28
C ARG A 235 1.21 -18.84 21.34
N LEU A 236 0.61 -17.71 21.70
CA LEU A 236 0.67 -16.49 20.91
C LEU A 236 1.73 -15.53 21.46
N ALA A 237 2.22 -14.63 20.62
CA ALA A 237 3.15 -13.55 20.94
C ALA A 237 2.59 -12.20 20.46
N GLY A 238 3.23 -11.08 20.82
CA GLY A 238 2.83 -9.75 20.38
C GLY A 238 1.86 -9.02 21.33
N TYR A 239 1.80 -9.41 22.60
CA TYR A 239 0.98 -8.75 23.63
C TYR A 239 1.83 -8.23 24.79
N GLY A 240 1.30 -7.23 25.49
CA GLY A 240 1.84 -6.70 26.72
C GLY A 240 1.13 -7.26 27.95
N VAL A 241 1.87 -7.43 29.05
CA VAL A 241 1.33 -7.69 30.37
C VAL A 241 1.78 -6.57 31.29
N GLU A 242 0.83 -5.99 32.02
CA GLU A 242 1.06 -4.92 32.97
C GLU A 242 0.66 -5.39 34.37
N LEU A 243 1.49 -5.10 35.38
CA LEU A 243 1.17 -5.22 36.79
C LEU A 243 1.12 -3.83 37.40
N GLN A 244 -0.09 -3.30 37.54
CA GLN A 244 -0.34 -1.97 38.07
C GLN A 244 -0.39 -1.99 39.61
N MET A 245 0.21 -0.99 40.25
CA MET A 245 0.12 -0.82 41.69
C MET A 245 -1.19 -0.15 42.10
N LYS A 246 -1.97 -0.78 42.98
CA LYS A 246 -3.29 -0.25 43.42
C LYS A 246 -3.19 0.84 44.49
N SER A 247 -2.09 0.87 45.27
CA SER A 247 -1.95 1.74 46.43
C SER A 247 -0.73 2.66 46.33
N THR A 248 -0.78 3.66 45.44
CA THR A 248 0.19 4.78 45.44
C THR A 248 -0.37 6.06 46.07
N GLU A 249 -1.70 6.18 46.24
CA GLU A 249 -2.37 7.41 46.67
C GLU A 249 -2.21 7.75 48.17
N TYR A 250 -1.66 6.86 48.99
CA TYR A 250 -1.56 7.06 50.46
C TYR A 250 -0.12 7.26 50.98
N LYS A 251 0.87 7.52 50.11
CA LYS A 251 2.27 7.70 50.55
C LYS A 251 2.92 9.03 50.17
N ALA A 252 2.25 9.91 49.42
CA ALA A 252 2.68 11.30 49.32
C ALA A 252 2.26 12.00 50.62
N THR A 253 3.17 12.09 51.58
CA THR A 253 2.95 12.86 52.80
C THR A 253 2.72 14.32 52.42
N ASP A 254 1.54 14.84 52.78
CA ASP A 254 1.18 16.25 52.62
C ASP A 254 2.11 17.10 53.50
N ASP A 255 2.85 18.03 52.88
CA ASP A 255 3.86 18.89 53.53
C ASP A 255 3.24 19.98 54.43
N SER A 256 1.92 19.99 54.63
CA SER A 256 1.22 21.02 55.40
C SER A 256 1.43 20.97 56.93
N ASP A 257 2.21 20.00 57.44
CA ASP A 257 2.60 19.92 58.85
C ASP A 257 4.01 20.46 59.18
N ILE A 258 4.74 21.03 58.22
CA ILE A 258 6.04 21.69 58.51
C ILE A 258 5.86 23.21 58.45
N LYS A 259 5.31 23.78 59.52
CA LYS A 259 5.36 25.23 59.77
C LYS A 259 6.62 25.62 60.54
N ASP A 260 7.27 26.63 59.98
CA ASP A 260 8.07 27.66 60.66
C ASP A 260 9.26 27.21 61.51
N ASN A 261 10.44 27.15 60.88
CA ASN A 261 11.59 27.87 61.44
C ASN A 261 12.51 28.40 60.34
N SER A 262 12.49 29.73 60.22
CA SER A 262 13.19 30.52 59.23
C SER A 262 14.73 30.50 59.38
N GLY A 263 15.41 30.34 58.24
CA GLY A 263 16.61 31.09 57.90
C GLY A 263 17.94 30.54 58.41
N LYS A 264 18.55 29.64 57.63
CA LYS A 264 19.99 29.62 57.29
C LYS A 264 20.24 28.57 56.20
N GLU A 265 20.97 28.98 55.18
CA GLU A 265 21.57 28.09 54.20
C GLU A 265 22.51 27.11 54.92
N GLU A 266 22.08 25.86 55.06
CA GLU A 266 22.95 24.70 55.28
C GLU A 266 22.66 23.67 54.19
N PHE A 267 23.20 23.92 52.99
CA PHE A 267 23.47 22.86 52.03
C PHE A 267 24.77 22.16 52.45
N GLU A 268 24.71 21.32 53.48
CA GLU A 268 25.71 20.27 53.80
C GLU A 268 25.27 19.54 55.08
N ASN A 269 24.32 18.61 54.98
CA ASN A 269 24.15 17.43 55.85
C ASN A 269 22.85 16.67 55.53
N GLU A 270 22.80 15.98 54.39
CA GLU A 270 21.90 14.81 54.23
C GLU A 270 22.76 13.56 54.08
N GLY A 271 23.41 13.19 55.19
CA GLY A 271 24.21 11.98 55.33
C GLY A 271 23.61 11.00 56.35
N VAL A 272 22.29 10.82 56.37
CA VAL A 272 21.64 9.83 57.26
C VAL A 272 20.57 9.08 56.48
N VAL A 273 20.99 8.05 55.74
CA VAL A 273 20.07 7.03 55.23
C VAL A 273 20.46 5.71 55.88
N GLU A 274 19.59 5.22 56.77
CA GLU A 274 19.65 3.87 57.29
C GLU A 274 19.08 2.94 56.22
N ILE A 275 19.90 2.07 55.65
CA ILE A 275 19.50 1.09 54.63
C ILE A 275 19.61 -0.28 55.27
N GLU A 276 18.49 -0.98 55.44
CA GLU A 276 18.42 -2.30 56.11
C GLU A 276 19.10 -2.35 57.49
N GLY A 277 19.10 -1.23 58.24
CA GLY A 277 19.74 -1.12 59.55
C GLY A 277 21.23 -0.75 59.51
N ILE A 278 21.78 -0.42 58.34
CA ILE A 278 23.16 0.04 58.16
C ILE A 278 23.18 1.56 57.93
N ASN A 279 23.89 2.29 58.79
CA ASN A 279 24.08 3.74 58.66
C ASN A 279 25.36 4.07 57.88
N PHE A 280 25.20 4.31 56.58
CA PHE A 280 26.31 4.63 55.68
C PHE A 280 27.00 5.96 55.98
N GLY A 281 26.31 6.91 56.61
CA GLY A 281 26.91 8.18 57.04
C GLY A 281 27.96 7.96 58.14
N VAL A 282 27.65 7.10 59.11
CA VAL A 282 28.60 6.73 60.18
C VAL A 282 29.76 5.90 59.61
N LEU A 283 29.47 4.96 58.70
CA LEU A 283 30.50 4.13 58.06
C LEU A 283 31.49 4.94 57.20
N LYS A 284 31.02 5.91 56.42
CA LYS A 284 31.88 6.80 55.61
C LYS A 284 32.73 7.74 56.46
N ASN A 285 32.27 8.06 57.66
CA ASN A 285 33.04 8.83 58.65
C ASN A 285 34.09 7.97 59.37
N LEU A 286 33.77 6.69 59.62
CA LEU A 286 34.68 5.73 60.27
C LEU A 286 35.76 5.17 59.33
N HIS A 287 35.47 5.02 58.04
CA HIS A 287 36.39 4.50 57.03
C HIS A 287 36.52 5.45 55.82
N PRO A 288 37.26 6.57 55.94
CA PRO A 288 37.45 7.56 54.88
C PRO A 288 38.16 7.01 53.63
N ASP A 289 39.00 6.00 53.84
CA ASP A 289 39.83 5.29 52.87
C ASP A 289 39.03 4.33 51.96
N LYS A 290 37.80 3.97 52.33
CA LYS A 290 36.93 3.03 51.60
C LYS A 290 35.65 3.66 51.07
N ARG A 291 35.63 4.97 50.85
CA ARG A 291 34.42 5.68 50.41
C ARG A 291 33.83 5.15 49.11
N GLN A 292 34.66 4.83 48.12
CA GLN A 292 34.18 4.27 46.84
C GLN A 292 33.56 2.88 47.03
N GLU A 293 34.22 1.99 47.78
CA GLU A 293 33.69 0.64 48.08
C GLU A 293 32.38 0.72 48.88
N LEU A 294 32.27 1.67 49.81
CA LEU A 294 31.04 1.91 50.59
C LEU A 294 29.92 2.52 49.74
N ASP A 295 30.25 3.41 48.79
CA ASP A 295 29.28 3.95 47.83
C ASP A 295 28.77 2.86 46.89
N ASP A 296 29.63 1.92 46.48
CA ASP A 296 29.24 0.81 45.62
C ASP A 296 28.43 -0.24 46.39
N LEU A 297 28.78 -0.54 47.65
CA LEU A 297 27.96 -1.38 48.53
C LEU A 297 26.59 -0.73 48.82
N GLU A 298 26.55 0.59 49.00
CA GLU A 298 25.31 1.32 49.20
C GLU A 298 24.40 1.23 47.97
N LYS A 299 24.97 1.34 46.75
CA LYS A 299 24.23 1.12 45.50
C LYS A 299 23.72 -0.32 45.40
N GLU A 300 24.56 -1.30 45.69
CA GLU A 300 24.21 -2.73 45.58
C GLU A 300 23.08 -3.11 46.56
N LEU A 301 23.10 -2.61 47.80
CA LEU A 301 22.02 -2.83 48.76
C LEU A 301 20.71 -2.14 48.35
N LEU A 302 20.78 -0.95 47.75
CA LEU A 302 19.59 -0.27 47.22
C LEU A 302 18.99 -1.01 46.02
N GLU A 303 19.83 -1.57 45.13
CA GLU A 303 19.39 -2.41 44.02
C GLU A 303 18.84 -3.77 44.47
N THR A 304 19.24 -4.23 45.66
CA THR A 304 18.79 -5.51 46.25
C THR A 304 17.56 -5.36 47.15
N SER A 305 17.22 -4.15 47.62
CA SER A 305 16.06 -3.93 48.49
C SER A 305 14.73 -4.12 47.74
N ASP A 306 13.91 -5.09 48.19
CA ASP A 306 12.60 -5.42 47.61
C ASP A 306 11.47 -4.44 48.02
N GLU A 307 11.78 -3.39 48.79
CA GLU A 307 10.81 -2.44 49.34
C GLU A 307 10.80 -1.10 48.60
N ILE A 308 9.61 -0.69 48.15
CA ILE A 308 9.41 0.63 47.53
C ILE A 308 9.47 1.71 48.62
N GLY A 309 10.56 2.48 48.60
CA GLY A 309 10.75 3.63 49.48
C GLY A 309 9.75 4.76 49.20
N ALA A 310 9.29 5.44 50.25
CA ALA A 310 8.47 6.65 50.09
C ALA A 310 9.33 7.79 49.51
N LEU A 311 8.84 8.43 48.44
CA LEU A 311 9.49 9.55 47.76
C LEU A 311 8.74 10.85 48.04
N LYS A 312 9.47 11.97 48.14
CA LYS A 312 8.90 13.30 48.37
C LYS A 312 8.54 13.98 47.04
N VAL A 313 7.55 14.88 47.05
CA VAL A 313 6.97 15.44 45.82
C VAL A 313 7.98 16.15 44.91
N TRP A 314 8.93 16.91 45.47
CA TRP A 314 9.94 17.60 44.66
C TRP A 314 10.95 16.66 44.00
N GLN A 315 11.11 15.43 44.50
CA GLN A 315 12.01 14.44 43.92
C GLN A 315 11.46 13.89 42.60
N PHE A 316 10.16 14.03 42.32
CA PHE A 316 9.58 13.61 41.04
C PHE A 316 9.93 14.55 39.89
N GLN A 317 10.22 15.83 40.17
CA GLN A 317 10.32 16.87 39.15
C GLN A 317 11.33 16.54 38.04
N GLU A 318 12.55 16.11 38.39
CA GLU A 318 13.61 15.88 37.40
C GLU A 318 13.80 14.41 36.98
N LEU A 319 12.89 13.50 37.34
CA LEU A 319 13.07 12.06 37.10
C LEU A 319 13.26 11.69 35.62
N SER A 320 12.53 12.34 34.70
CA SER A 320 12.66 12.08 33.26
C SER A 320 14.07 12.41 32.76
N HIS A 321 14.58 13.59 33.11
CA HIS A 321 15.93 14.03 32.78
C HIS A 321 17.01 13.15 33.42
N GLN A 322 16.79 12.71 34.66
CA GLN A 322 17.69 11.79 35.38
C GLN A 322 17.75 10.40 34.74
N ALA A 323 16.60 9.86 34.32
CA ALA A 323 16.52 8.63 33.56
C ALA A 323 17.29 8.74 32.24
N ALA A 324 17.07 9.83 31.50
CA ALA A 324 17.73 10.08 30.24
C ALA A 324 19.25 10.17 30.38
N GLU A 325 19.75 10.91 31.36
CA GLU A 325 21.20 11.02 31.64
C GLU A 325 21.82 9.65 32.01
N ARG A 326 21.10 8.79 32.75
CA ARG A 326 21.56 7.43 33.05
C ARG A 326 21.70 6.58 31.78
N ILE A 327 20.76 6.72 30.85
CA ILE A 327 20.79 5.98 29.58
C ILE A 327 21.93 6.49 28.70
N ILE A 328 22.13 7.81 28.59
CA ILE A 328 23.22 8.38 27.76
C ILE A 328 24.61 8.03 28.31
N LYS A 329 24.76 7.90 29.63
CA LYS A 329 26.02 7.46 30.26
C LYS A 329 26.34 5.99 30.00
N SER A 330 25.36 5.17 29.63
CA SER A 330 25.57 3.77 29.31
C SER A 330 26.16 3.59 27.90
N THR A 331 26.77 2.44 27.64
CA THR A 331 27.31 2.14 26.31
C THR A 331 26.17 2.03 25.28
N PRO A 332 26.37 2.40 24.00
CA PRO A 332 25.29 2.36 22.99
C PRO A 332 24.62 0.98 22.85
N SER A 333 25.37 -0.11 23.01
CA SER A 333 24.87 -1.49 22.99
C SER A 333 24.00 -1.84 24.19
N GLU A 334 24.26 -1.23 25.35
CA GLU A 334 23.49 -1.47 26.58
C GLU A 334 22.36 -0.45 26.76
N ALA A 335 22.40 0.67 26.04
CA ALA A 335 21.46 1.78 26.20
C ALA A 335 19.99 1.37 26.01
N ILE A 336 19.69 0.51 25.04
CA ILE A 336 18.33 -0.03 24.84
C ILE A 336 17.93 -0.93 26.01
N ASN A 337 18.84 -1.76 26.53
CA ASN A 337 18.56 -2.63 27.67
C ASN A 337 18.32 -1.82 28.95
N VAL A 338 19.12 -0.77 29.18
CA VAL A 338 18.95 0.16 30.31
C VAL A 338 17.65 0.94 30.18
N LEU A 339 17.31 1.45 29.00
CA LEU A 339 16.01 2.08 28.72
C LEU A 339 14.86 1.12 29.02
N THR A 340 14.96 -0.13 28.56
CA THR A 340 13.93 -1.16 28.77
C THR A 340 13.76 -1.48 30.25
N ASP A 341 14.86 -1.66 31.00
CA ASP A 341 14.81 -1.96 32.42
C ASP A 341 14.24 -0.78 33.23
N ILE A 342 14.65 0.45 32.92
CA ILE A 342 14.12 1.66 33.56
C ILE A 342 12.61 1.78 33.30
N ALA A 343 12.16 1.67 32.06
CA ALA A 343 10.74 1.85 31.72
C ALA A 343 9.87 0.73 32.32
N GLN A 344 10.32 -0.52 32.21
CA GLN A 344 9.51 -1.67 32.62
C GLN A 344 9.52 -1.98 34.12
N ASN A 345 10.58 -1.58 34.85
CA ASN A 345 10.71 -1.77 36.30
C ASN A 345 10.76 -0.42 37.05
N PHE A 346 10.20 0.64 36.46
CA PHE A 346 10.33 2.01 36.94
C PHE A 346 10.05 2.20 38.44
N PRO A 347 9.01 1.59 39.04
CA PRO A 347 8.72 1.82 40.45
C PRO A 347 9.85 1.43 41.41
N MET A 348 10.68 0.46 41.04
CA MET A 348 11.86 0.09 41.82
C MET A 348 13.07 0.96 41.48
N GLN A 349 13.21 1.36 40.22
CA GLN A 349 14.36 2.15 39.75
C GLN A 349 14.31 3.62 40.16
N ALA A 350 13.11 4.17 40.44
CA ALA A 350 12.91 5.59 40.74
C ALA A 350 13.83 6.13 41.85
N LYS A 351 14.07 5.35 42.93
CA LYS A 351 14.95 5.77 44.04
C LYS A 351 16.42 5.88 43.63
N SER A 352 16.87 4.99 42.73
CA SER A 352 18.24 4.99 42.21
C SER A 352 18.48 6.20 41.28
N LEU A 353 17.46 6.60 40.51
CA LEU A 353 17.54 7.70 39.54
C LEU A 353 17.75 9.07 40.20
N ILE A 354 17.18 9.32 41.38
CA ILE A 354 17.28 10.61 42.10
C ILE A 354 18.72 11.06 42.32
N ARG A 355 19.65 10.11 42.48
CA ARG A 355 21.07 10.42 42.74
C ARG A 355 21.85 10.79 41.48
N THR A 356 21.28 10.60 40.30
CA THR A 356 21.95 10.91 39.04
C THR A 356 21.95 12.42 38.80
N LYS A 357 23.14 12.99 38.60
CA LYS A 357 23.29 14.41 38.28
C LYS A 357 23.13 14.64 36.79
N VAL A 358 22.18 15.50 36.42
CA VAL A 358 21.89 15.89 35.03
C VAL A 358 22.77 17.05 34.60
N THR A 359 23.27 17.01 33.37
CA THR A 359 24.05 18.09 32.76
C THR A 359 23.17 19.21 32.17
N ASN A 360 23.59 20.47 32.32
CA ASN A 360 22.83 21.63 31.81
C ASN A 360 22.86 21.75 30.27
N GLU A 361 23.88 21.17 29.62
CA GLU A 361 24.02 21.14 28.17
C GLU A 361 22.97 20.24 27.53
N MET A 362 22.78 19.03 28.10
CA MET A 362 21.72 18.09 27.73
C MET A 362 20.33 18.73 27.85
N LYS A 363 19.99 19.35 28.98
CA LYS A 363 18.69 20.02 29.17
C LYS A 363 18.42 21.10 28.10
N LYS A 364 19.45 21.88 27.73
CA LYS A 364 19.32 22.92 26.69
C LYS A 364 19.15 22.33 25.29
N GLU A 365 19.87 21.24 24.96
CA GLU A 365 19.75 20.55 23.68
C GLU A 365 18.35 19.93 23.53
N MET A 366 17.88 19.21 24.55
CA MET A 366 16.56 18.58 24.57
C MET A 366 15.44 19.60 24.40
N LYS A 367 15.50 20.73 25.12
CA LYS A 367 14.48 21.78 25.00
C LYS A 367 14.38 22.37 23.59
N LYS A 368 15.51 22.57 22.92
CA LYS A 368 15.52 23.05 21.52
C LYS A 368 14.91 22.01 20.56
N ASN A 369 15.27 20.74 20.73
CA ASN A 369 14.72 19.65 19.93
C ASN A 369 13.20 19.51 20.17
N GLN A 370 12.74 19.66 21.42
CA GLN A 370 11.33 19.67 21.78
C GLN A 370 10.53 20.78 21.09
N GLU A 371 11.06 22.01 21.03
CA GLU A 371 10.41 23.12 20.32
C GLU A 371 10.26 22.84 18.81
N LEU A 372 11.26 22.17 18.19
CA LEU A 372 11.21 21.76 16.79
C LEU A 372 10.21 20.62 16.55
N PHE A 373 10.20 19.60 17.41
CA PHE A 373 9.26 18.48 17.30
C PHE A 373 7.81 18.96 17.47
N PHE A 374 7.56 19.90 18.38
CA PHE A 374 6.24 20.50 18.53
C PHE A 374 5.84 21.36 17.32
N GLY A 375 6.75 22.19 16.81
CA GLY A 375 6.46 23.09 15.69
C GLY A 375 6.23 22.38 14.35
N ASN A 376 6.98 21.30 14.07
CA ASN A 376 6.93 20.62 12.77
C ASN A 376 6.09 19.34 12.79
N LEU A 377 6.15 18.56 13.87
CA LEU A 377 5.53 17.23 13.95
C LEU A 377 4.35 17.19 14.93
N HIS A 378 4.08 18.28 15.68
CA HIS A 378 3.06 18.35 16.73
C HIS A 378 3.23 17.30 17.84
N ILE A 379 4.46 16.81 18.06
CA ILE A 379 4.77 15.79 19.08
C ILE A 379 5.00 16.45 20.44
N GLN A 380 4.28 16.00 21.47
CA GLN A 380 4.50 16.44 22.85
C GLN A 380 5.53 15.55 23.58
N PRO A 381 6.15 16.02 24.68
CA PRO A 381 7.14 15.23 25.45
C PRO A 381 6.62 13.88 25.96
N THR A 382 5.34 13.81 26.29
CA THR A 382 4.72 12.57 26.78
C THR A 382 4.46 11.56 25.68
N ASP A 383 4.43 12.00 24.43
CA ASP A 383 4.06 11.18 23.30
C ASP A 383 5.26 10.34 22.88
N THR A 384 4.99 9.07 22.55
CA THR A 384 6.03 8.14 22.10
C THR A 384 5.80 7.74 20.68
N VAL A 385 6.75 8.08 19.83
CA VAL A 385 6.63 7.89 18.38
C VAL A 385 7.81 7.06 17.90
N LEU A 386 7.52 6.08 17.06
CA LEU A 386 8.50 5.32 16.30
C LEU A 386 8.37 5.69 14.83
N PHE A 387 9.47 6.02 14.18
CA PHE A 387 9.57 6.21 12.76
C PHE A 387 10.34 5.06 12.13
N VAL A 388 9.78 4.47 11.08
CA VAL A 388 10.43 3.41 10.28
C VAL A 388 10.67 3.97 8.88
N ASN A 389 11.93 4.24 8.52
CA ASN A 389 12.28 4.92 7.26
C ASN A 389 11.44 6.19 7.00
N GLY A 390 11.16 6.94 8.08
CA GLY A 390 10.34 8.15 8.08
C GLY A 390 8.83 7.94 8.26
N LEU A 391 8.30 6.71 8.16
CA LEU A 391 6.87 6.41 8.37
C LEU A 391 6.50 6.57 9.84
N PHE A 392 5.45 7.34 10.15
CA PHE A 392 5.01 7.60 11.52
C PHE A 392 4.25 6.40 12.14
N PHE A 393 4.67 5.98 13.33
CA PHE A 393 3.96 5.01 14.18
C PHE A 393 3.81 5.56 15.59
N ASP A 394 2.56 5.72 16.03
CA ASP A 394 2.24 5.94 17.44
C ASP A 394 2.27 4.58 18.19
N LEU A 395 3.13 4.47 19.20
CA LEU A 395 3.34 3.22 19.94
C LEU A 395 2.20 2.86 20.91
N ASP A 396 1.37 3.83 21.27
CA ASP A 396 0.20 3.55 22.11
C ASP A 396 -0.86 2.80 21.30
N ALA A 397 -1.04 3.15 20.02
CA ALA A 397 -1.98 2.55 19.08
C ALA A 397 -1.37 1.46 18.16
N ILE A 398 -0.06 1.20 18.24
CA ILE A 398 0.60 0.28 17.30
C ILE A 398 0.18 -1.17 17.52
N ASP A 399 -0.22 -1.84 16.43
CA ASP A 399 -0.27 -3.30 16.35
C ASP A 399 1.06 -3.83 15.81
N ILE A 400 1.67 -4.80 16.50
CA ILE A 400 2.94 -5.40 16.10
C ILE A 400 2.81 -6.18 14.79
N LEU A 401 1.63 -6.75 14.52
CA LEU A 401 1.35 -7.46 13.28
C LEU A 401 1.31 -6.48 12.10
N GLY A 402 0.64 -5.34 12.28
CA GLY A 402 0.66 -4.25 11.30
C GLY A 402 2.07 -3.69 11.08
N LEU A 403 2.88 -3.56 12.13
CA LEU A 403 4.30 -3.18 11.99
C LEU A 403 5.07 -4.19 11.15
N LEU A 404 4.89 -5.50 11.38
CA LEU A 404 5.56 -6.54 10.62
C LEU A 404 5.19 -6.50 9.12
N GLU A 405 3.91 -6.29 8.80
CA GLU A 405 3.46 -6.13 7.42
C GLU A 405 4.12 -4.92 6.74
N THR A 406 4.19 -3.78 7.43
CA THR A 406 4.88 -2.60 6.91
C THR A 406 6.38 -2.83 6.70
N LEU A 407 7.04 -3.53 7.63
CA LEU A 407 8.46 -3.90 7.50
C LEU A 407 8.68 -4.82 6.30
N ARG A 408 7.75 -5.75 6.04
CA ARG A 408 7.82 -6.64 4.87
C ARG A 408 7.73 -5.86 3.56
N THR A 409 6.71 -5.02 3.42
CA THR A 409 6.51 -4.23 2.21
C THR A 409 7.65 -3.26 1.96
N GLU A 410 8.20 -2.69 3.04
CA GLU A 410 9.31 -1.75 2.97
C GLU A 410 10.62 -2.46 2.60
N LEU A 411 10.88 -3.64 3.17
CA LEU A 411 12.05 -4.45 2.82
C LEU A 411 12.08 -4.76 1.32
N ASP A 412 10.93 -5.12 0.74
CA ASP A 412 10.82 -5.40 -0.69
C ASP A 412 11.20 -4.19 -1.55
N VAL A 413 10.83 -2.97 -1.13
CA VAL A 413 11.27 -1.74 -1.80
C VAL A 413 12.77 -1.53 -1.63
N MET A 414 13.27 -1.73 -0.41
CA MET A 414 14.66 -1.45 -0.09
C MET A 414 15.62 -2.40 -0.81
N GLU A 415 15.29 -3.68 -0.88
CA GLU A 415 16.08 -4.68 -1.59
C GLU A 415 16.10 -4.44 -3.08
N THR A 416 14.95 -4.09 -3.67
CA THR A 416 14.89 -3.76 -5.09
C THR A 416 15.67 -2.50 -5.42
N LEU A 417 15.62 -1.45 -4.59
CA LEU A 417 16.48 -0.26 -4.74
C LEU A 417 17.97 -0.59 -4.58
N HIS A 418 18.31 -1.49 -3.66
CA HIS A 418 19.68 -1.96 -3.47
C HIS A 418 20.18 -2.76 -4.68
N LYS A 419 19.33 -3.62 -5.27
CA LYS A 419 19.61 -4.35 -6.53
C LYS A 419 19.85 -3.40 -7.71
N ILE A 420 19.13 -2.27 -7.78
CA ILE A 420 19.35 -1.21 -8.79
C ILE A 420 20.72 -0.51 -8.56
N GLY A 421 21.26 -0.57 -7.34
CA GLY A 421 22.59 -0.06 -6.98
C GLY A 421 22.58 1.18 -6.09
N PHE A 422 21.46 1.50 -5.43
CA PHE A 422 21.41 2.59 -4.46
C PHE A 422 21.98 2.18 -3.09
N SER A 423 22.78 3.07 -2.51
CA SER A 423 23.27 2.92 -1.14
C SER A 423 22.18 3.28 -0.11
N ASN A 424 22.32 2.79 1.12
CA ASN A 424 21.36 3.02 2.22
C ASN A 424 21.04 4.52 2.44
N LYS A 425 22.03 5.41 2.32
CA LYS A 425 21.84 6.87 2.48
C LYS A 425 21.02 7.49 1.35
N LYS A 426 21.25 7.04 0.11
CA LYS A 426 20.50 7.51 -1.07
C LYS A 426 19.05 7.04 -1.00
N MET A 427 18.88 5.79 -0.57
CA MET A 427 17.59 5.13 -0.41
C MET A 427 16.68 5.81 0.62
N GLU A 428 17.20 6.24 1.78
CA GLU A 428 16.40 6.94 2.80
C GLU A 428 15.68 8.17 2.22
N LYS A 429 16.39 8.98 1.44
CA LYS A 429 15.81 10.18 0.81
C LYS A 429 14.83 9.83 -0.32
N LEU A 430 15.09 8.77 -1.09
CA LEU A 430 14.19 8.33 -2.18
C LEU A 430 12.89 7.77 -1.62
N LEU A 431 12.99 7.03 -0.52
CA LEU A 431 11.86 6.49 0.22
C LEU A 431 11.04 7.61 0.86
N ALA A 432 11.69 8.66 1.39
CA ALA A 432 11.01 9.85 1.91
C ALA A 432 10.18 10.62 0.85
N LEU A 433 10.34 10.31 -0.44
CA LEU A 433 9.51 10.88 -1.49
C LEU A 433 8.11 10.32 -1.42
N ASP A 434 7.18 11.18 -1.06
CA ASP A 434 5.77 10.91 -1.29
C ASP A 434 5.45 11.11 -2.78
N LEU A 435 5.62 10.03 -3.54
CA LEU A 435 5.27 9.92 -4.96
C LEU A 435 3.85 9.38 -5.15
N SER A 436 3.19 8.98 -4.06
CA SER A 436 1.77 8.76 -4.12
C SER A 436 1.18 10.12 -4.49
N GLY A 437 0.44 10.14 -5.62
CA GLY A 437 -0.21 11.35 -6.06
C GLY A 437 -0.97 11.96 -4.90
N SER A 438 -1.05 13.27 -4.86
CA SER A 438 -1.74 14.06 -3.84
C SER A 438 -3.28 13.83 -3.82
N TYR A 439 -3.72 12.58 -3.90
CA TYR A 439 -5.06 12.09 -3.66
C TYR A 439 -5.40 12.11 -2.16
N SER A 440 -4.42 12.33 -1.28
CA SER A 440 -4.66 12.76 0.11
C SER A 440 -5.05 14.24 0.12
N SER A 441 -6.34 14.49 -0.11
CA SER A 441 -7.16 15.65 0.29
C SER A 441 -6.76 17.09 -0.12
N ASP A 442 -5.50 17.41 -0.47
CA ASP A 442 -5.04 18.81 -0.53
C ASP A 442 -4.54 19.30 -1.90
N SER A 443 -4.42 18.46 -2.93
CA SER A 443 -4.23 18.98 -4.31
C SER A 443 -4.94 18.15 -5.39
N THR A 444 -6.25 18.36 -5.46
CA THR A 444 -7.13 18.02 -6.59
C THR A 444 -6.75 18.88 -7.80
N GLN A 445 -5.67 18.56 -8.51
CA GLN A 445 -5.58 18.95 -9.91
C GLN A 445 -6.40 17.95 -10.72
N ASP A 446 -7.71 18.05 -10.57
CA ASP A 446 -8.63 17.27 -11.38
C ASP A 446 -8.51 17.74 -12.83
N PHE A 447 -8.24 16.79 -13.72
CA PHE A 447 -8.08 17.08 -15.14
C PHE A 447 -9.43 17.51 -15.72
N ALA A 448 -9.41 18.65 -16.39
CA ALA A 448 -10.60 19.25 -16.99
C ALA A 448 -10.57 19.11 -18.51
N ILE A 449 -11.74 19.09 -19.15
CA ILE A 449 -11.87 19.27 -20.60
C ILE A 449 -12.24 20.72 -20.92
N ASP A 450 -11.79 21.24 -22.06
CA ASP A 450 -12.22 22.57 -22.53
C ASP A 450 -13.72 22.58 -22.83
N ILE A 451 -14.45 23.45 -22.13
CA ILE A 451 -15.91 23.58 -22.22
C ILE A 451 -16.37 24.69 -23.19
N ARG A 452 -15.46 25.39 -23.86
CA ARG A 452 -15.78 26.45 -24.84
C ARG A 452 -16.15 25.87 -26.20
N ASP A 453 -17.03 24.88 -26.20
CA ASP A 453 -17.51 24.22 -27.43
C ASP A 453 -18.98 24.57 -27.70
N SER A 454 -19.28 24.78 -28.98
CA SER A 454 -20.64 25.01 -29.50
C SER A 454 -21.54 23.77 -29.39
N ALA A 455 -20.96 22.60 -29.08
CA ALA A 455 -21.70 21.37 -28.80
C ALA A 455 -22.59 21.45 -27.54
N ILE A 456 -22.28 22.34 -26.60
CA ILE A 456 -22.97 22.44 -25.31
C ILE A 456 -24.18 23.36 -25.43
N ILE A 457 -25.35 22.82 -25.08
CA ILE A 457 -26.61 23.55 -25.11
C ILE A 457 -26.84 24.18 -23.73
N TRP A 458 -26.57 25.48 -23.59
CA TRP A 458 -26.75 26.22 -22.34
C TRP A 458 -28.21 26.58 -22.07
N VAL A 459 -28.70 26.28 -20.87
CA VAL A 459 -30.08 26.57 -20.43
C VAL A 459 -30.21 27.95 -19.79
N ASN A 460 -29.16 28.41 -19.12
CA ASN A 460 -29.12 29.69 -18.43
C ASN A 460 -27.78 30.41 -18.64
N ASP A 461 -27.80 31.73 -18.43
CA ASP A 461 -26.63 32.59 -18.42
C ASP A 461 -26.72 33.56 -17.24
N LEU A 462 -25.81 33.40 -16.26
CA LEU A 462 -25.83 34.17 -15.02
C LEU A 462 -25.52 35.65 -15.26
N GLU A 463 -24.82 35.99 -16.35
CA GLU A 463 -24.44 37.37 -16.65
C GLU A 463 -25.55 38.13 -17.37
N ASN A 464 -26.25 37.47 -18.30
CA ASN A 464 -27.20 38.15 -19.20
C ASN A 464 -28.67 37.99 -18.80
N ASP A 465 -29.06 36.90 -18.13
CA ASP A 465 -30.47 36.64 -17.86
C ASP A 465 -31.10 37.63 -16.87
N ALA A 466 -32.35 38.04 -17.14
CA ALA A 466 -33.11 38.95 -16.29
C ALA A 466 -33.32 38.42 -14.86
N ARG A 467 -33.33 37.09 -14.68
CA ARG A 467 -33.53 36.42 -13.38
C ARG A 467 -32.42 36.76 -12.37
N TYR A 468 -31.18 36.90 -12.82
CA TYR A 468 -30.01 37.13 -11.97
C TYR A 468 -29.65 38.61 -11.83
N SER A 469 -30.46 39.51 -12.38
CA SER A 469 -30.25 40.97 -12.35
C SER A 469 -30.08 41.57 -10.95
N ARG A 470 -30.65 40.93 -9.92
CA ARG A 470 -30.55 41.36 -8.51
C ARG A 470 -29.17 41.12 -7.90
N TRP A 471 -28.34 40.28 -8.50
CA TRP A 471 -27.04 39.90 -7.96
C TRP A 471 -25.95 40.90 -8.37
N SER A 472 -24.96 41.09 -7.51
CA SER A 472 -23.82 41.96 -7.82
C SER A 472 -22.87 41.26 -8.82
N PRO A 473 -22.33 41.98 -9.82
CA PRO A 473 -21.32 41.43 -10.73
C PRO A 473 -19.88 41.48 -10.16
N SER A 474 -19.67 42.09 -8.97
CA SER A 474 -18.32 42.28 -8.42
C SER A 474 -17.76 41.00 -7.79
N LEU A 475 -16.59 40.57 -8.29
CA LEU A 475 -15.83 39.41 -7.82
C LEU A 475 -15.26 39.60 -6.41
N THR A 476 -15.11 40.84 -5.94
CA THR A 476 -14.70 41.12 -4.55
C THR A 476 -15.68 40.55 -3.52
N SER A 477 -16.93 40.31 -3.92
CA SER A 477 -17.94 39.64 -3.09
C SER A 477 -17.55 38.20 -2.73
N LEU A 478 -16.65 37.56 -3.50
CA LEU A 478 -16.11 36.23 -3.26
C LEU A 478 -15.16 36.18 -2.05
N LEU A 479 -14.61 37.32 -1.62
CA LEU A 479 -13.68 37.40 -0.47
C LEU A 479 -14.38 37.64 0.87
N ARG A 480 -15.68 37.98 0.88
CA ARG A 480 -16.41 38.24 2.13
C ARG A 480 -16.55 36.96 2.97
N PRO A 481 -16.41 36.96 4.30
CA PRO A 481 -16.62 35.75 5.08
C PRO A 481 -18.08 35.27 4.98
N THR A 482 -18.29 33.96 4.79
CA THR A 482 -19.61 33.31 4.75
C THR A 482 -19.58 32.03 5.57
N PHE A 483 -20.73 31.56 6.04
CA PHE A 483 -20.81 30.24 6.68
C PHE A 483 -20.38 29.15 5.68
N PRO A 484 -19.58 28.16 6.12
CA PRO A 484 -19.23 27.01 5.29
C PRO A 484 -20.49 26.32 4.75
N GLY A 485 -20.48 25.95 3.46
CA GLY A 485 -21.61 25.29 2.79
C GLY A 485 -22.62 26.22 2.11
N MET A 486 -22.54 27.55 2.30
CA MET A 486 -23.44 28.49 1.62
C MET A 486 -22.86 28.98 0.29
N LEU A 487 -23.59 28.76 -0.81
CA LEU A 487 -23.23 29.29 -2.13
C LEU A 487 -23.36 30.81 -2.20
N ARG A 488 -22.45 31.46 -2.94
CA ARG A 488 -22.45 32.92 -3.11
C ARG A 488 -23.19 33.32 -4.38
N ASN A 489 -24.14 34.23 -4.22
CA ASN A 489 -24.92 34.76 -5.33
C ASN A 489 -24.15 35.91 -6.00
N ILE A 490 -23.39 35.60 -7.04
CA ILE A 490 -22.63 36.55 -7.86
C ILE A 490 -23.12 36.41 -9.30
N ARG A 491 -23.34 37.56 -9.96
CA ARG A 491 -23.81 37.63 -11.35
C ARG A 491 -22.65 37.36 -12.34
N ARG A 492 -22.01 36.20 -12.25
CA ARG A 492 -20.84 35.78 -13.04
C ARG A 492 -20.84 34.27 -13.28
N ASN A 493 -20.40 33.84 -14.47
CA ASN A 493 -20.36 32.43 -14.88
C ASN A 493 -19.14 31.69 -14.28
N MET A 494 -19.13 31.49 -12.96
CA MET A 494 -18.02 30.85 -12.25
C MET A 494 -18.09 29.32 -12.23
N TYR A 495 -19.30 28.77 -12.13
CA TYR A 495 -19.55 27.34 -12.01
C TYR A 495 -20.42 26.88 -13.16
N ASN A 496 -19.87 26.04 -14.02
CA ASN A 496 -20.49 25.56 -15.25
C ASN A 496 -20.69 24.05 -15.15
N LEU A 497 -21.93 23.61 -14.93
CA LEU A 497 -22.35 22.22 -14.86
C LEU A 497 -22.83 21.76 -16.24
N ILE A 498 -22.16 20.77 -16.82
CA ILE A 498 -22.50 20.18 -18.12
C ILE A 498 -22.94 18.74 -17.89
N LEU A 499 -24.13 18.40 -18.39
CA LEU A 499 -24.70 17.06 -18.28
C LEU A 499 -24.64 16.37 -19.64
N ILE A 500 -23.84 15.31 -19.73
CA ILE A 500 -23.77 14.43 -20.88
C ILE A 500 -24.74 13.28 -20.65
N ILE A 501 -25.88 13.32 -21.34
CA ILE A 501 -26.98 12.40 -21.10
C ILE A 501 -27.43 11.72 -22.39
N ASP A 502 -27.81 10.45 -22.26
CA ASP A 502 -28.59 9.77 -23.27
C ASP A 502 -30.07 10.07 -22.97
N PRO A 503 -30.77 10.84 -23.82
CA PRO A 503 -32.16 11.24 -23.58
C PRO A 503 -33.12 10.04 -23.49
N LEU A 504 -32.71 8.85 -23.93
CA LEU A 504 -33.53 7.65 -23.87
C LEU A 504 -33.34 6.83 -22.59
N SER A 505 -32.31 7.12 -21.79
CA SER A 505 -31.96 6.36 -20.59
C SER A 505 -32.81 6.75 -19.38
N ASP A 506 -33.22 5.77 -18.58
CA ASP A 506 -33.97 6.01 -17.33
C ASP A 506 -33.12 6.68 -16.25
N VAL A 507 -31.81 6.42 -16.24
CA VAL A 507 -30.86 6.99 -15.26
C VAL A 507 -30.71 8.50 -15.46
N SER A 508 -30.95 8.99 -16.68
CA SER A 508 -30.88 10.43 -16.98
C SER A 508 -32.00 11.24 -16.33
N LYS A 509 -33.10 10.61 -15.91
CA LYS A 509 -34.24 11.31 -15.29
C LYS A 509 -33.84 12.06 -14.00
N SER A 510 -33.10 11.42 -13.10
CA SER A 510 -32.68 12.05 -11.83
C SER A 510 -31.83 13.30 -12.09
N LEU A 511 -30.89 13.23 -13.05
CA LEU A 511 -30.03 14.35 -13.43
C LEU A 511 -30.81 15.51 -14.02
N ILE A 512 -31.80 15.22 -14.87
CA ILE A 512 -32.66 16.25 -15.47
C ILE A 512 -33.50 16.92 -14.37
N THR A 513 -34.06 16.16 -13.44
CA THR A 513 -34.83 16.70 -12.30
C THR A 513 -33.95 17.58 -11.41
N THR A 514 -32.72 17.16 -11.09
CA THR A 514 -31.79 18.01 -10.32
C THR A 514 -31.41 19.28 -11.08
N ALA A 515 -31.15 19.18 -12.39
CA ALA A 515 -30.84 20.35 -13.21
C ALA A 515 -31.99 21.36 -13.24
N GLU A 516 -33.23 20.88 -13.33
CA GLU A 516 -34.41 21.73 -13.22
C GLU A 516 -34.52 22.37 -11.83
N ALA A 517 -34.29 21.61 -10.76
CA ALA A 517 -34.31 22.13 -9.39
C ALA A 517 -33.28 23.25 -9.19
N LEU A 518 -32.03 23.05 -9.64
CA LEU A 518 -30.96 24.06 -9.60
C LEU A 518 -31.35 25.33 -10.37
N TYR A 519 -31.96 25.17 -11.55
CA TYR A 519 -32.45 26.30 -12.33
C TYR A 519 -33.63 27.02 -11.64
N ALA A 520 -34.61 26.27 -11.13
CA ALA A 520 -35.80 26.79 -10.47
C ALA A 520 -35.45 27.56 -9.18
N HIS A 521 -34.51 27.05 -8.39
CA HIS A 521 -34.01 27.70 -7.17
C HIS A 521 -33.06 28.87 -7.43
N SER A 522 -32.77 29.18 -8.71
CA SER A 522 -31.82 30.24 -9.08
C SER A 522 -30.46 30.03 -8.41
N ALA A 523 -29.94 28.79 -8.42
CA ALA A 523 -28.59 28.52 -7.94
C ALA A 523 -27.55 29.29 -8.79
N PRO A 524 -26.40 29.68 -8.22
CA PRO A 524 -25.32 30.37 -8.94
C PRO A 524 -24.50 29.39 -9.80
N VAL A 525 -25.18 28.53 -10.57
CA VAL A 525 -24.57 27.51 -11.43
C VAL A 525 -25.18 27.65 -12.83
N ARG A 526 -24.31 27.62 -13.84
CA ARG A 526 -24.69 27.60 -15.24
C ARG A 526 -24.86 26.15 -15.69
N VAL A 527 -26.03 25.77 -16.19
CA VAL A 527 -26.39 24.40 -16.58
C VAL A 527 -26.38 24.27 -18.10
N GLY A 528 -25.69 23.26 -18.62
CA GLY A 528 -25.64 22.91 -20.03
C GLY A 528 -25.89 21.42 -20.28
N PHE A 529 -26.40 21.08 -21.46
CA PHE A 529 -26.68 19.71 -21.89
C PHE A 529 -25.87 19.33 -23.12
N VAL A 530 -25.43 18.07 -23.18
CA VAL A 530 -24.90 17.42 -24.37
C VAL A 530 -25.63 16.10 -24.54
N PHE A 531 -26.39 15.97 -25.64
CA PHE A 531 -27.15 14.76 -25.92
C PHE A 531 -26.32 13.74 -26.70
N LYS A 532 -26.29 12.50 -26.19
CA LYS A 532 -25.76 11.36 -26.94
C LYS A 532 -26.78 10.91 -27.97
N THR A 533 -26.58 11.29 -29.23
CA THR A 533 -27.45 10.96 -30.36
C THR A 533 -26.74 10.04 -31.36
N ASN A 534 -27.50 9.45 -32.29
CA ASN A 534 -26.92 8.71 -33.40
C ASN A 534 -26.35 9.67 -34.45
N PHE A 535 -25.16 9.35 -34.94
CA PHE A 535 -24.33 10.24 -35.78
C PHE A 535 -24.44 9.94 -37.28
N ASP A 536 -25.22 8.93 -37.67
CA ASP A 536 -25.44 8.62 -39.06
C ASP A 536 -26.32 9.69 -39.74
N MET A 537 -25.76 10.32 -40.79
CA MET A 537 -26.44 11.36 -41.56
C MET A 537 -27.57 10.82 -42.44
N SER A 538 -27.64 9.50 -42.64
CA SER A 538 -28.75 8.86 -43.35
C SER A 538 -30.03 8.72 -42.52
N MET A 539 -29.93 8.93 -41.20
CA MET A 539 -31.03 8.78 -40.25
C MET A 539 -31.58 10.14 -39.82
N THR A 540 -32.91 10.24 -39.76
CA THR A 540 -33.68 11.47 -39.46
C THR A 540 -34.48 11.32 -38.18
N GLY A 541 -35.03 12.43 -37.66
CA GLY A 541 -35.88 12.43 -36.47
C GLY A 541 -37.20 11.66 -36.62
N GLN A 542 -37.58 11.25 -37.84
CA GLN A 542 -38.71 10.35 -38.06
C GLN A 542 -38.35 8.87 -37.85
N ASN A 543 -37.07 8.53 -38.05
CA ASN A 543 -36.57 7.16 -37.99
C ASN A 543 -35.90 6.85 -36.64
N ASP A 544 -35.23 7.83 -36.04
CA ASP A 544 -34.49 7.67 -34.78
C ASP A 544 -35.06 8.54 -33.65
N PRO A 545 -35.48 7.94 -32.51
CA PRO A 545 -36.00 8.68 -31.36
C PRO A 545 -34.97 9.62 -30.71
N SER A 546 -33.67 9.31 -30.75
CA SER A 546 -32.65 10.20 -30.12
C SER A 546 -32.53 11.53 -30.88
N ILE A 547 -32.56 11.47 -32.21
CA ILE A 547 -32.55 12.66 -33.07
C ILE A 547 -33.85 13.44 -32.89
N ALA A 548 -34.98 12.74 -32.75
CA ALA A 548 -36.27 13.36 -32.53
C ALA A 548 -36.31 14.21 -31.24
N VAL A 549 -35.72 13.71 -30.16
CA VAL A 549 -35.63 14.46 -28.90
C VAL A 549 -34.74 15.69 -29.04
N ASN A 550 -33.59 15.58 -29.71
CA ASN A 550 -32.69 16.71 -29.96
C ASN A 550 -33.41 17.85 -30.71
N ASN A 551 -34.06 17.52 -31.83
CA ASN A 551 -34.76 18.51 -32.65
C ASN A 551 -35.94 19.15 -31.90
N ALA A 552 -36.71 18.33 -31.16
CA ALA A 552 -37.80 18.82 -30.32
C ALA A 552 -37.31 19.74 -29.20
N PHE A 553 -36.17 19.43 -28.59
CA PHE A 553 -35.58 20.25 -27.53
C PHE A 553 -35.11 21.61 -28.07
N HIS A 554 -34.41 21.64 -29.20
CA HIS A 554 -33.98 22.89 -29.85
C HIS A 554 -35.18 23.77 -30.26
N TYR A 555 -36.21 23.17 -30.86
CA TYR A 555 -37.44 23.88 -31.19
C TYR A 555 -38.09 24.54 -29.97
N LEU A 556 -38.21 23.82 -28.85
CA LEU A 556 -38.82 24.35 -27.63
C LEU A 556 -37.96 25.44 -26.98
N LEU A 557 -36.64 25.28 -27.03
CA LEU A 557 -35.68 26.25 -26.50
C LEU A 557 -35.80 27.60 -27.20
N GLU A 558 -35.93 27.61 -28.54
CA GLU A 558 -36.05 28.83 -29.33
C GLU A 558 -37.45 29.48 -29.26
N THR A 559 -38.52 28.67 -29.25
CA THR A 559 -39.89 29.19 -29.39
C THR A 559 -40.57 29.55 -28.07
N LYS A 560 -40.35 28.76 -27.01
CA LYS A 560 -41.04 28.91 -25.71
C LYS A 560 -40.10 29.26 -24.57
N GLY A 561 -38.83 28.87 -24.68
CA GLY A 561 -37.77 29.18 -23.73
C GLY A 561 -37.27 27.96 -22.93
N PRO A 562 -36.26 28.15 -22.07
CA PRO A 562 -35.52 27.04 -21.45
C PRO A 562 -36.32 26.23 -20.42
N LYS A 563 -37.26 26.88 -19.70
CA LYS A 563 -38.09 26.21 -18.69
C LYS A 563 -38.99 25.14 -19.33
N GLU A 564 -39.56 25.47 -20.47
CA GLU A 564 -40.44 24.60 -21.24
C GLU A 564 -39.68 23.44 -21.89
N ALA A 565 -38.46 23.69 -22.36
CA ALA A 565 -37.58 22.67 -22.92
C ALA A 565 -37.16 21.63 -21.85
N MET A 566 -36.84 22.08 -20.63
CA MET A 566 -36.51 21.19 -19.51
C MET A 566 -37.70 20.34 -19.07
N TYR A 567 -38.87 20.95 -18.92
CA TYR A 567 -40.09 20.24 -18.55
C TYR A 567 -40.49 19.19 -19.60
N PHE A 568 -40.21 19.43 -20.88
CA PHE A 568 -40.43 18.44 -21.94
C PHE A 568 -39.61 17.16 -21.72
N LEU A 569 -38.36 17.27 -21.27
CA LEU A 569 -37.54 16.10 -20.95
C LEU A 569 -38.10 15.32 -19.77
N GLU A 570 -38.63 16.00 -18.74
CA GLU A 570 -39.30 15.33 -17.62
C GLU A 570 -40.53 14.54 -18.08
N VAL A 571 -41.43 15.18 -18.85
CA VAL A 571 -42.67 14.59 -19.38
C VAL A 571 -42.39 13.40 -20.30
N LEU A 572 -41.31 13.45 -21.09
CA LEU A 572 -40.87 12.33 -21.93
C LEU A 572 -40.69 11.05 -21.09
N HIS A 573 -40.09 11.19 -19.89
CA HIS A 573 -39.88 10.07 -18.98
C HIS A 573 -41.12 9.71 -18.15
N GLU A 574 -42.03 10.65 -17.88
CA GLU A 574 -43.31 10.38 -17.19
C GLU A 574 -44.32 9.60 -18.04
N GLY A 575 -44.26 9.72 -19.37
CA GLY A 575 -45.11 8.98 -20.31
C GLY A 575 -44.93 7.45 -20.25
N ARG A 576 -43.94 6.95 -19.50
CA ARG A 576 -43.59 5.53 -19.34
C ARG A 576 -44.49 4.83 -18.31
N LYS A 577 -45.12 3.72 -18.68
CA LYS A 577 -45.72 2.81 -17.69
C LYS A 577 -44.60 2.06 -16.96
N LYS A 578 -44.46 2.27 -15.65
CA LYS A 578 -43.52 1.51 -14.79
C LYS A 578 -43.80 0.00 -14.94
N GLY A 579 -42.87 -0.77 -15.51
CA GLY A 579 -42.93 -2.25 -15.40
C GLY A 579 -42.41 -3.13 -16.55
N SER A 580 -41.80 -2.62 -17.63
CA SER A 580 -41.17 -3.53 -18.63
C SER A 580 -39.93 -2.95 -19.26
N ALA A 581 -38.80 -3.63 -19.07
CA ALA A 581 -37.49 -3.35 -19.69
C ALA A 581 -37.46 -3.51 -21.23
N LYS A 582 -38.63 -3.66 -21.88
CA LYS A 582 -38.79 -3.84 -23.33
C LYS A 582 -39.48 -2.66 -24.05
N ASP A 583 -40.00 -1.66 -23.34
CA ASP A 583 -40.51 -0.43 -23.97
C ASP A 583 -39.33 0.52 -24.21
N LYS A 584 -38.73 0.45 -25.41
CA LYS A 584 -37.82 1.50 -25.89
C LYS A 584 -38.65 2.72 -26.28
N LEU A 585 -38.15 3.93 -26.00
CA LEU A 585 -38.81 5.18 -26.40
C LEU A 585 -38.86 5.25 -27.94
N GLU A 586 -40.05 5.18 -28.51
CA GLU A 586 -40.30 5.38 -29.94
C GLU A 586 -40.59 6.86 -30.28
N VAL A 587 -40.42 7.22 -31.54
CA VAL A 587 -40.74 8.55 -32.11
C VAL A 587 -42.21 8.96 -31.87
N SER A 588 -43.10 7.97 -31.72
CA SER A 588 -44.52 8.18 -31.37
C SER A 588 -44.73 8.81 -29.98
N HIS A 589 -43.85 8.51 -29.02
CA HIS A 589 -43.87 9.12 -27.69
C HIS A 589 -43.36 10.56 -27.72
N VAL A 590 -42.30 10.83 -28.49
CA VAL A 590 -41.72 12.17 -28.67
C VAL A 590 -42.74 13.11 -29.32
N SER A 591 -43.38 12.67 -30.40
CA SER A 591 -44.42 13.45 -31.09
C SER A 591 -45.65 13.71 -30.21
N LYS A 592 -46.01 12.78 -29.32
CA LYS A 592 -47.08 12.97 -28.35
C LYS A 592 -46.70 13.99 -27.27
N ALA A 593 -45.48 13.90 -26.72
CA ALA A 593 -44.97 14.84 -25.72
C ALA A 593 -44.85 16.27 -26.31
N LEU A 594 -44.40 16.38 -27.56
CA LEU A 594 -44.33 17.66 -28.28
C LEU A 594 -45.72 18.27 -28.49
N ARG A 595 -46.70 17.48 -28.96
CA ARG A 595 -48.09 17.95 -29.17
C ARG A 595 -48.83 18.30 -27.88
N GLN A 596 -48.46 17.68 -26.76
CA GLN A 596 -48.98 18.07 -25.44
C GLN A 596 -48.50 19.47 -25.04
N ARG A 597 -47.29 19.87 -25.45
CA ARG A 597 -46.72 21.17 -25.11
C ARG A 597 -47.12 22.26 -26.09
N ASP A 598 -47.04 21.97 -27.39
CA ASP A 598 -47.47 22.88 -28.44
C ASP A 598 -48.42 22.18 -29.41
N PRO A 599 -49.74 22.39 -29.26
CA PRO A 599 -50.74 21.86 -30.19
C PRO A 599 -50.61 22.42 -31.63
N SER A 600 -49.87 23.51 -31.83
CA SER A 600 -49.65 24.15 -33.14
C SER A 600 -48.35 23.72 -33.83
N ALA A 601 -47.53 22.87 -33.20
CA ALA A 601 -46.26 22.42 -33.77
C ALA A 601 -46.45 21.43 -34.94
N ASP A 602 -45.78 21.70 -36.08
CA ASP A 602 -45.71 20.77 -37.20
C ASP A 602 -44.62 19.72 -36.98
N VAL A 603 -45.05 18.56 -36.48
CA VAL A 603 -44.17 17.43 -36.18
C VAL A 603 -43.39 16.94 -37.41
N ASN A 604 -43.96 17.04 -38.61
CA ASN A 604 -43.30 16.53 -39.82
C ASN A 604 -42.17 17.46 -40.28
N TYR A 605 -42.34 18.77 -40.10
CA TYR A 605 -41.32 19.77 -40.39
C TYR A 605 -40.16 19.70 -39.37
N ILE A 606 -40.48 19.60 -38.07
CA ILE A 606 -39.47 19.57 -37.00
C ILE A 606 -38.60 18.30 -37.04
N LEU A 607 -39.18 17.15 -37.43
CA LEU A 607 -38.50 15.86 -37.44
C LEU A 607 -37.99 15.43 -38.82
N GLY A 608 -38.32 16.19 -39.88
CA GLY A 608 -38.02 15.86 -41.27
C GLY A 608 -36.55 16.06 -41.68
N GLU A 609 -36.24 15.70 -42.93
CA GLU A 609 -34.89 15.81 -43.54
C GLU A 609 -34.40 17.26 -43.71
N GLU A 610 -35.32 18.21 -43.91
CA GLU A 610 -35.02 19.64 -44.06
C GLU A 610 -35.20 20.42 -42.74
N SER A 611 -35.15 19.73 -41.59
CA SER A 611 -35.34 20.39 -40.29
C SER A 611 -34.19 21.33 -39.95
N GLU A 612 -34.51 22.59 -39.71
CA GLU A 612 -33.56 23.61 -39.22
C GLU A 612 -33.10 23.34 -37.78
N TYR A 613 -33.80 22.45 -37.06
CA TYR A 613 -33.55 22.14 -35.64
C TYR A 613 -32.60 20.95 -35.43
N ASP A 614 -32.13 20.34 -36.51
CA ASP A 614 -31.12 19.28 -36.48
C ASP A 614 -29.70 19.89 -36.39
N VAL A 615 -29.41 20.51 -35.25
CA VAL A 615 -28.17 21.25 -35.01
C VAL A 615 -27.28 20.48 -34.04
N GLY A 616 -25.96 20.50 -34.31
CA GLY A 616 -24.95 20.11 -33.33
C GLY A 616 -24.69 18.62 -33.15
N ARG A 617 -25.34 17.69 -33.90
CA ARG A 617 -25.11 16.23 -33.78
C ARG A 617 -23.64 15.82 -33.92
N HIS A 618 -22.97 16.30 -34.97
CA HIS A 618 -21.55 16.01 -35.19
C HIS A 618 -20.64 16.62 -34.11
N LEU A 619 -20.92 17.86 -33.71
CA LEU A 619 -20.15 18.54 -32.67
C LEU A 619 -20.33 17.86 -31.31
N ALA A 620 -21.54 17.44 -30.97
CA ALA A 620 -21.83 16.64 -29.78
C ALA A 620 -21.13 15.28 -29.84
N SER A 621 -21.07 14.62 -31.00
CA SER A 621 -20.29 13.39 -31.20
C SER A 621 -18.81 13.60 -30.90
N ASP A 622 -18.24 14.65 -31.47
CA ASP A 622 -16.82 14.95 -31.34
C ASP A 622 -16.50 15.34 -29.90
N PHE A 623 -17.35 16.12 -29.25
CA PHE A 623 -17.24 16.43 -27.83
C PHE A 623 -17.30 15.17 -26.97
N ILE A 624 -18.29 14.29 -27.17
CA ILE A 624 -18.40 13.02 -26.43
C ILE A 624 -17.15 12.15 -26.66
N ARG A 625 -16.66 12.06 -27.89
CA ARG A 625 -15.43 11.32 -28.22
C ARG A 625 -14.20 11.90 -27.51
N ARG A 626 -14.10 13.23 -27.39
CA ARG A 626 -13.04 13.92 -26.64
C ARG A 626 -13.14 13.74 -25.13
N THR A 627 -14.34 13.52 -24.59
CA THR A 627 -14.48 13.24 -23.14
C THR A 627 -13.97 11.85 -22.76
N GLY A 628 -13.93 10.90 -23.71
CA GLY A 628 -13.32 9.57 -23.53
C GLY A 628 -13.96 8.69 -22.45
N PHE A 629 -15.18 9.00 -22.01
CA PHE A 629 -15.95 8.18 -21.08
C PHE A 629 -16.69 7.07 -21.81
N LYS A 630 -16.74 5.88 -21.20
CA LYS A 630 -17.51 4.74 -21.74
C LYS A 630 -18.91 4.64 -21.14
N SER A 631 -19.04 4.97 -19.85
CA SER A 631 -20.32 4.95 -19.14
C SER A 631 -21.02 6.31 -19.21
N PHE A 632 -22.29 6.31 -19.60
CA PHE A 632 -23.17 7.48 -19.56
C PHE A 632 -24.42 7.12 -18.74
N PRO A 633 -25.03 8.07 -18.01
CA PRO A 633 -24.79 9.51 -18.03
C PRO A 633 -23.54 9.95 -17.24
N GLN A 634 -22.99 11.12 -17.61
CA GLN A 634 -21.82 11.73 -16.97
C GLN A 634 -22.04 13.23 -16.79
N ALA A 635 -21.54 13.80 -15.70
CA ALA A 635 -21.60 15.24 -15.44
C ALA A 635 -20.19 15.83 -15.33
N LEU A 636 -20.02 17.06 -15.79
CA LEU A 636 -18.78 17.83 -15.70
C LEU A 636 -19.05 19.15 -14.96
N LEU A 637 -18.19 19.53 -14.02
CA LEU A 637 -18.23 20.86 -13.41
C LEU A 637 -16.95 21.62 -13.77
N ASN A 638 -17.08 22.75 -14.47
CA ASN A 638 -15.94 23.51 -15.02
C ASN A 638 -14.98 22.61 -15.82
N GLY A 639 -15.52 21.62 -16.53
CA GLY A 639 -14.76 20.66 -17.33
C GLY A 639 -14.24 19.44 -16.55
N ILE A 640 -14.33 19.42 -15.23
CA ILE A 640 -13.89 18.29 -14.38
C ILE A 640 -15.00 17.25 -14.29
N PRO A 641 -14.73 15.96 -14.57
CA PRO A 641 -15.73 14.92 -14.45
C PRO A 641 -16.07 14.56 -13.00
N LEU A 642 -17.37 14.46 -12.71
CA LEU A 642 -17.87 13.98 -11.42
C LEU A 642 -17.83 12.45 -11.35
N GLU A 643 -17.15 11.89 -10.36
CA GLU A 643 -17.10 10.43 -10.16
C GLU A 643 -18.45 9.87 -9.69
N GLY A 644 -18.75 8.62 -10.07
CA GLY A 644 -19.93 7.89 -9.55
C GLY A 644 -21.29 8.26 -10.15
N VAL A 645 -21.38 9.28 -11.01
CA VAL A 645 -22.65 9.76 -11.60
C VAL A 645 -23.39 8.70 -12.40
N SER A 646 -22.67 7.78 -13.06
CA SER A 646 -23.28 6.67 -13.80
C SER A 646 -23.94 5.61 -12.91
N SER A 647 -23.64 5.61 -11.61
CA SER A 647 -24.23 4.71 -10.59
C SER A 647 -25.22 5.40 -9.66
N ILE A 648 -25.30 6.73 -9.68
CA ILE A 648 -26.20 7.50 -8.82
C ILE A 648 -27.63 7.39 -9.36
N THR A 649 -28.50 6.70 -8.62
CA THR A 649 -29.94 6.65 -8.88
C THR A 649 -30.71 7.77 -8.20
N ASP A 650 -30.13 8.36 -7.16
CA ASP A 650 -30.80 9.28 -6.23
C ASP A 650 -30.38 10.73 -6.51
N ALA A 651 -31.35 11.65 -6.59
CA ALA A 651 -31.08 13.06 -6.91
C ALA A 651 -30.27 13.78 -5.80
N ASP A 652 -30.50 13.43 -4.54
CA ASP A 652 -29.91 14.10 -3.38
C ASP A 652 -28.38 13.90 -3.30
N SER A 653 -27.88 12.71 -3.64
CA SER A 653 -26.44 12.42 -3.62
C SER A 653 -25.70 13.13 -4.75
N PHE A 654 -26.37 13.36 -5.89
CA PHE A 654 -25.83 14.16 -6.98
C PHE A 654 -25.71 15.64 -6.58
N GLU A 655 -26.72 16.20 -5.91
CA GLU A 655 -26.66 17.58 -5.38
C GLU A 655 -25.51 17.75 -4.38
N GLU A 656 -25.35 16.82 -3.44
CA GLU A 656 -24.24 16.84 -2.47
C GLU A 656 -22.87 16.81 -3.17
N THR A 657 -22.73 15.97 -4.21
CA THR A 657 -21.51 15.86 -5.00
C THR A 657 -21.18 17.17 -5.71
N VAL A 658 -22.18 17.80 -6.36
CA VAL A 658 -22.02 19.09 -7.03
C VAL A 658 -21.65 20.19 -6.03
N LEU A 659 -22.31 20.25 -4.87
CA LEU A 659 -22.02 21.23 -3.82
C LEU A 659 -20.62 21.06 -3.23
N SER A 660 -20.22 19.82 -2.95
CA SER A 660 -18.87 19.48 -2.47
C SER A 660 -17.80 19.99 -3.44
N MET A 661 -17.97 19.76 -4.74
CA MET A 661 -17.02 20.22 -5.75
C MET A 661 -17.02 21.74 -5.93
N ILE A 662 -18.18 22.40 -5.79
CA ILE A 662 -18.20 23.88 -5.79
C ILE A 662 -17.40 24.42 -4.60
N ILE A 663 -17.52 23.80 -3.42
CA ILE A 663 -16.79 24.19 -2.22
C ILE A 663 -15.27 23.98 -2.41
N SER A 664 -14.85 22.88 -3.04
CA SER A 664 -13.43 22.62 -3.30
C SER A 664 -12.81 23.59 -4.32
N HIS A 665 -13.54 24.02 -5.34
CA HIS A 665 -13.05 24.96 -6.37
C HIS A 665 -13.04 26.43 -5.92
N THR A 666 -13.89 26.79 -4.95
CA THR A 666 -14.03 28.19 -4.50
C THR A 666 -12.73 28.81 -3.97
N PRO A 667 -11.91 28.13 -3.14
CA PRO A 667 -10.62 28.63 -2.69
C PRO A 667 -9.64 28.98 -3.81
N MET A 668 -9.63 28.22 -4.92
CA MET A 668 -8.78 28.51 -6.08
C MET A 668 -9.14 29.87 -6.68
N LEU A 669 -10.43 30.11 -6.94
CA LEU A 669 -10.92 31.39 -7.46
C LEU A 669 -10.71 32.53 -6.46
N GLN A 670 -10.92 32.29 -5.16
CA GLN A 670 -10.63 33.27 -4.11
C GLN A 670 -9.16 33.69 -4.11
N LYS A 671 -8.24 32.72 -4.21
CA LYS A 671 -6.80 32.98 -4.26
C LYS A 671 -6.41 33.76 -5.51
N ALA A 672 -6.98 33.43 -6.67
CA ALA A 672 -6.75 34.15 -7.92
C ALA A 672 -7.23 35.61 -7.85
N VAL A 673 -8.43 35.85 -7.31
CA VAL A 673 -8.97 37.20 -7.10
C VAL A 673 -8.15 37.97 -6.06
N TYR A 674 -7.73 37.32 -4.97
CA TYR A 674 -6.93 37.95 -3.91
C TYR A 674 -5.55 38.39 -4.41
N LYS A 675 -4.91 37.59 -5.28
CA LYS A 675 -3.63 37.93 -5.91
C LYS A 675 -3.75 38.94 -7.06
N GLY A 676 -4.96 39.20 -7.55
CA GLY A 676 -5.21 40.05 -8.72
C GLY A 676 -4.88 39.36 -10.06
N GLU A 677 -4.86 38.03 -10.10
CA GLU A 677 -4.71 37.25 -11.35
C GLU A 677 -5.97 37.33 -12.23
N VAL A 678 -7.14 37.56 -11.61
CA VAL A 678 -8.43 37.79 -12.29
C VAL A 678 -8.97 39.15 -11.90
N THR A 679 -9.27 39.98 -12.89
CA THR A 679 -9.87 41.30 -12.71
C THR A 679 -11.37 41.32 -13.05
N GLU A 680 -12.07 42.40 -12.73
CA GLU A 680 -13.51 42.51 -13.03
C GLU A 680 -13.83 42.58 -14.54
N GLY A 681 -12.83 42.84 -15.39
CA GLY A 681 -12.99 42.89 -16.85
C GLY A 681 -12.81 41.55 -17.57
N ASP A 682 -12.30 40.54 -16.88
CA ASP A 682 -11.93 39.26 -17.49
C ASP A 682 -13.09 38.27 -17.49
N ASP A 683 -13.16 37.40 -18.49
CA ASP A 683 -14.04 36.23 -18.48
C ASP A 683 -13.42 35.11 -17.64
N ILE A 684 -14.17 34.68 -16.63
CA ILE A 684 -13.74 33.63 -15.68
C ILE A 684 -13.66 32.28 -16.38
N VAL A 685 -14.52 32.03 -17.38
CA VAL A 685 -14.50 30.78 -18.13
C VAL A 685 -13.19 30.65 -18.91
N ASP A 686 -12.74 31.71 -19.57
CA ASP A 686 -11.45 31.73 -20.26
C ASP A 686 -10.27 31.56 -19.30
N PHE A 687 -10.34 32.20 -18.13
CA PHE A 687 -9.31 32.02 -17.10
C PHE A 687 -9.22 30.56 -16.63
N LEU A 688 -10.36 29.89 -16.41
CA LEU A 688 -10.43 28.49 -16.00
C LEU A 688 -9.95 27.55 -17.12
N MET A 689 -10.31 27.81 -18.38
CA MET A 689 -9.97 26.94 -19.51
C MET A 689 -8.53 27.06 -19.99
N ASN A 690 -7.84 28.16 -19.66
CA ASN A 690 -6.42 28.34 -19.97
C ASN A 690 -5.48 27.74 -18.90
N GLN A 691 -6.04 27.12 -17.85
CA GLN A 691 -5.25 26.48 -16.80
C GLN A 691 -4.53 25.22 -17.31
N PRO A 692 -3.36 24.88 -16.73
CA PRO A 692 -2.57 23.74 -17.18
C PRO A 692 -3.21 22.37 -16.92
N ASN A 693 -4.28 22.28 -16.13
CA ASN A 693 -5.04 21.05 -15.90
C ASN A 693 -6.08 20.78 -17.01
N VAL A 694 -6.31 21.73 -17.91
CA VAL A 694 -7.28 21.60 -19.00
C VAL A 694 -6.65 20.89 -20.19
N MET A 695 -7.24 19.77 -20.57
CA MET A 695 -6.77 18.89 -21.64
C MET A 695 -7.75 18.89 -22.81
N PRO A 696 -7.24 18.71 -24.05
CA PRO A 696 -8.09 18.64 -25.24
C PRO A 696 -8.95 17.37 -25.29
N ARG A 697 -8.46 16.28 -24.68
CA ARG A 697 -9.13 14.99 -24.60
C ARG A 697 -8.85 14.35 -23.24
N LEU A 698 -9.88 13.75 -22.66
CA LEU A 698 -9.79 12.93 -21.45
C LEU A 698 -9.87 11.45 -21.82
N ASN A 699 -9.29 10.62 -20.97
CA ASN A 699 -9.38 9.17 -21.10
C ASN A 699 -9.60 8.56 -19.72
N GLU A 700 -10.75 7.88 -19.58
CA GLU A 700 -11.17 7.27 -18.33
C GLU A 700 -10.13 6.27 -17.77
N ARG A 701 -9.41 5.54 -18.62
CA ARG A 701 -8.39 4.57 -18.17
C ARG A 701 -7.14 5.24 -17.59
N ILE A 702 -6.77 6.40 -18.10
CA ILE A 702 -5.60 7.15 -17.61
C ILE A 702 -5.94 7.80 -16.26
N LEU A 703 -7.16 8.29 -16.11
CA LEU A 703 -7.61 8.96 -14.88
C LEU A 703 -7.93 7.98 -13.75
N LYS A 704 -8.48 6.79 -14.05
CA LYS A 704 -8.77 5.77 -13.02
C LYS A 704 -7.49 5.08 -12.54
N THR A 705 -7.13 5.30 -11.28
CA THR A 705 -5.94 4.70 -10.62
C THR A 705 -6.24 3.35 -9.94
N ASP A 706 -7.46 3.15 -9.42
CA ASP A 706 -7.88 1.99 -8.60
C ASP A 706 -7.71 0.61 -9.26
N LYS A 707 -7.60 0.56 -10.58
CA LYS A 707 -7.48 -0.70 -11.35
C LYS A 707 -6.17 -0.80 -12.14
N THR A 708 -5.21 0.09 -11.89
CA THR A 708 -3.98 0.11 -12.66
C THR A 708 -3.00 -0.95 -12.17
N GLN A 709 -2.55 -1.79 -13.08
CA GLN A 709 -1.50 -2.77 -12.82
C GLN A 709 -0.15 -2.14 -13.13
N TRP A 710 0.85 -2.44 -12.31
CA TRP A 710 2.20 -1.97 -12.47
C TRP A 710 3.14 -3.16 -12.66
N LEU A 711 4.15 -2.97 -13.49
CA LEU A 711 5.18 -3.96 -13.76
C LEU A 711 6.25 -3.92 -12.68
N THR A 712 6.62 -5.10 -12.19
CA THR A 712 7.91 -5.28 -11.50
C THR A 712 8.99 -5.37 -12.57
N LEU A 713 9.91 -4.40 -12.58
CA LEU A 713 10.95 -4.23 -13.61
C LEU A 713 12.36 -4.61 -13.13
N VAL A 714 12.46 -5.16 -11.93
CA VAL A 714 13.73 -5.48 -11.26
C VAL A 714 13.72 -6.98 -10.97
N GLY A 715 14.61 -7.71 -11.64
CA GLY A 715 14.77 -9.16 -11.53
C GLY A 715 16.20 -9.56 -11.90
N ASP A 716 16.53 -10.84 -11.76
CA ASP A 716 17.88 -11.32 -12.07
C ASP A 716 17.99 -11.66 -13.56
N LEU A 717 19.15 -11.41 -14.16
CA LEU A 717 19.35 -11.74 -15.57
C LEU A 717 19.40 -13.26 -15.74
N PRO A 718 18.50 -13.83 -16.56
CA PRO A 718 18.43 -15.29 -16.70
C PRO A 718 19.69 -15.84 -17.37
N ILE A 719 20.26 -16.89 -16.76
CA ILE A 719 21.49 -17.56 -17.21
C ILE A 719 21.17 -18.58 -18.31
N THR A 720 19.97 -19.16 -18.32
CA THR A 720 19.52 -20.18 -19.27
C THR A 720 18.82 -19.57 -20.48
N LYS A 721 18.99 -20.15 -21.67
CA LYS A 721 18.29 -19.72 -22.90
C LYS A 721 16.84 -20.24 -23.01
N ASP A 722 16.40 -21.12 -22.10
CA ASP A 722 15.05 -21.66 -22.10
C ASP A 722 14.06 -20.66 -21.48
N VAL A 723 13.33 -19.95 -22.33
CA VAL A 723 12.43 -18.84 -21.95
C VAL A 723 11.27 -19.30 -21.05
N SER A 724 10.81 -20.55 -21.19
CA SER A 724 9.68 -21.08 -20.44
C SER A 724 9.94 -21.25 -18.93
N SER A 725 11.20 -21.32 -18.50
CA SER A 725 11.55 -21.44 -17.08
C SER A 725 11.78 -20.08 -16.40
N TRP A 726 11.76 -18.98 -17.15
CA TRP A 726 12.05 -17.65 -16.62
C TRP A 726 10.87 -17.12 -15.79
N ASN A 727 11.18 -16.53 -14.64
CA ASN A 727 10.15 -15.86 -13.84
C ASN A 727 9.71 -14.56 -14.54
N PRO A 728 8.50 -14.05 -14.25
CA PRO A 728 8.02 -12.77 -14.80
C PRO A 728 9.00 -11.61 -14.62
N GLU A 729 9.62 -11.50 -13.44
CA GLU A 729 10.59 -10.45 -13.09
C GLU A 729 11.86 -10.53 -13.95
N ASP A 730 12.41 -11.73 -14.11
CA ASP A 730 13.63 -11.97 -14.91
C ASP A 730 13.40 -11.62 -16.40
N THR A 731 12.19 -11.89 -16.90
CA THR A 731 11.83 -11.56 -18.29
C THR A 731 11.75 -10.06 -18.51
N SER A 732 11.23 -9.31 -17.53
CA SER A 732 11.17 -7.86 -17.58
C SER A 732 12.56 -7.22 -17.53
N ALA A 733 13.46 -7.75 -16.70
CA ALA A 733 14.84 -7.30 -16.58
C ALA A 733 15.62 -7.54 -17.87
N TRP A 734 15.40 -8.69 -18.52
CA TRP A 734 16.00 -9.00 -19.82
C TRP A 734 15.53 -8.01 -20.90
N ILE A 735 14.24 -7.66 -20.92
CA ILE A 735 13.68 -6.69 -21.87
C ILE A 735 14.32 -5.32 -21.65
N ILE A 736 14.38 -4.80 -20.42
CA ILE A 736 14.98 -3.48 -20.16
C ILE A 736 16.42 -3.39 -20.71
N ASN A 737 17.24 -4.40 -20.46
CA ASN A 737 18.64 -4.38 -20.85
C ASN A 737 18.87 -4.54 -22.37
N ASN A 738 17.97 -5.23 -23.08
CA ASN A 738 18.13 -5.51 -24.50
C ASN A 738 17.25 -4.66 -25.42
N MET A 739 16.28 -3.91 -24.88
CA MET A 739 15.38 -3.08 -25.67
C MET A 739 16.10 -1.92 -26.36
N LYS A 740 15.69 -1.68 -27.61
CA LYS A 740 16.14 -0.53 -28.40
C LYS A 740 15.06 0.55 -28.38
N TYR A 741 15.40 1.71 -27.84
CA TYR A 741 14.48 2.84 -27.69
C TYR A 741 14.58 3.83 -28.85
N LEU A 742 13.43 4.33 -29.29
CA LEU A 742 13.27 5.46 -30.19
C LEU A 742 13.12 6.75 -29.37
N TYR A 743 13.84 7.81 -29.73
CA TYR A 743 13.68 9.13 -29.13
C TYR A 743 14.23 10.19 -30.09
N MET A 744 13.79 11.43 -29.91
CA MET A 744 14.31 12.58 -30.66
C MET A 744 15.59 13.10 -30.01
N PRO A 745 16.70 13.31 -30.75
CA PRO A 745 17.94 13.80 -30.16
C PRO A 745 17.78 15.21 -29.56
N ARG A 746 18.22 15.36 -28.31
CA ARG A 746 18.21 16.65 -27.59
C ARG A 746 19.53 17.41 -27.77
N ARG A 747 19.48 18.74 -27.69
CA ARG A 747 20.68 19.62 -27.71
C ARG A 747 21.49 19.59 -26.42
N LYS A 748 20.88 19.17 -25.30
CA LYS A 748 21.52 18.94 -24.00
C LYS A 748 21.36 17.46 -23.64
N ASN A 749 22.38 16.87 -23.03
CA ASN A 749 22.36 15.47 -22.58
C ASN A 749 21.54 15.35 -21.28
N THR A 750 20.24 15.61 -21.36
CA THR A 750 19.29 15.44 -20.24
C THR A 750 18.55 14.13 -20.39
N GLN A 751 18.34 13.43 -19.28
CA GLN A 751 17.66 12.13 -19.22
C GLN A 751 16.19 12.22 -19.66
N HIS A 752 15.67 11.16 -20.26
CA HIS A 752 14.26 11.05 -20.64
C HIS A 752 13.43 10.64 -19.43
N LEU A 753 12.41 11.43 -19.10
CA LEU A 753 11.56 11.17 -17.93
C LEU A 753 10.53 10.07 -18.18
N TYR A 754 10.08 9.94 -19.44
CA TYR A 754 8.98 9.04 -19.79
C TYR A 754 9.41 8.00 -20.81
N THR A 755 9.13 6.75 -20.45
CA THR A 755 9.35 5.57 -21.28
C THR A 755 8.01 4.97 -21.61
N TYR A 756 7.64 4.98 -22.89
CA TYR A 756 6.48 4.26 -23.37
C TYR A 756 6.89 2.93 -23.99
N TRP A 757 6.34 1.82 -23.52
CA TRP A 757 6.36 0.57 -24.28
C TRP A 757 5.01 0.32 -24.91
N ILE A 758 5.03 0.08 -26.22
CA ILE A 758 3.82 -0.22 -27.00
C ILE A 758 3.83 -1.70 -27.33
N VAL A 759 2.77 -2.37 -26.88
CA VAL A 759 2.54 -3.79 -27.15
C VAL A 759 1.47 -3.90 -28.21
N VAL A 760 1.87 -4.29 -29.43
CA VAL A 760 0.98 -4.39 -30.59
C VAL A 760 1.36 -5.54 -31.50
N ASN A 761 0.41 -5.97 -32.32
CA ASN A 761 0.68 -6.75 -33.52
C ASN A 761 0.62 -5.81 -34.74
N LEU A 762 1.71 -5.71 -35.52
CA LEU A 762 1.76 -4.81 -36.69
C LEU A 762 1.10 -5.38 -37.94
N GLU A 763 0.74 -6.66 -37.92
CA GLU A 763 -0.08 -7.27 -38.98
C GLU A 763 -1.48 -6.65 -39.02
N GLU A 764 -2.02 -6.30 -37.85
CA GLU A 764 -3.35 -5.70 -37.70
C GLU A 764 -3.33 -4.18 -37.93
N ALA A 765 -4.36 -3.67 -38.60
CA ALA A 765 -4.50 -2.24 -38.88
C ALA A 765 -4.61 -1.40 -37.59
N ILE A 766 -5.28 -1.93 -36.56
CA ILE A 766 -5.48 -1.27 -35.27
C ILE A 766 -4.15 -1.11 -34.51
N GLY A 767 -3.25 -2.09 -34.63
CA GLY A 767 -1.90 -2.04 -34.05
C GLY A 767 -1.02 -0.99 -34.73
N ARG A 768 -1.14 -0.90 -36.07
CA ARG A 768 -0.46 0.13 -36.88
C ARG A 768 -0.95 1.54 -36.55
N GLU A 769 -2.26 1.74 -36.37
CA GLU A 769 -2.83 3.02 -35.95
C GLU A 769 -2.25 3.49 -34.61
N LEU A 770 -2.14 2.60 -33.62
CA LEU A 770 -1.59 2.93 -32.30
C LEU A 770 -0.10 3.34 -32.38
N LEU A 771 0.71 2.59 -33.14
CA LEU A 771 2.13 2.92 -33.28
C LEU A 771 2.33 4.24 -34.04
N ARG A 772 1.49 4.53 -35.04
CA ARG A 772 1.51 5.81 -35.77
C ARG A 772 1.22 7.00 -34.85
N GLU A 773 0.17 6.92 -34.03
CA GLU A 773 -0.18 7.98 -33.07
C GLU A 773 0.93 8.22 -32.04
N ALA A 774 1.62 7.15 -31.64
CA ALA A 774 2.76 7.26 -30.72
C ALA A 774 4.00 7.90 -31.34
N LEU A 775 4.31 7.58 -32.61
CA LEU A 775 5.41 8.21 -33.35
C LEU A 775 5.13 9.70 -33.58
N GLN A 776 3.90 10.05 -33.95
CA GLN A 776 3.50 11.46 -34.08
C GLN A 776 3.67 12.21 -32.75
N TYR A 777 3.37 11.56 -31.63
CA TYR A 777 3.61 12.15 -30.31
C TYR A 777 5.11 12.33 -30.02
N LEU A 778 5.93 11.32 -30.35
CA LEU A 778 7.38 11.35 -30.19
C LEU A 778 8.06 12.47 -30.99
N GLU A 779 7.56 12.77 -32.20
CA GLU A 779 8.06 13.90 -33.00
C GLU A 779 7.74 15.26 -32.35
N SER A 780 6.57 15.35 -31.70
CA SER A 780 6.14 16.58 -31.03
C SER A 780 6.84 16.82 -29.69
N ASN A 781 7.33 15.76 -29.04
CA ASN A 781 7.90 15.82 -27.70
C ASN A 781 9.22 15.04 -27.57
N ALA A 782 10.31 15.77 -27.32
CA ALA A 782 11.65 15.20 -27.14
C ALA A 782 11.89 14.63 -25.73
N ASP A 783 10.92 14.67 -24.82
CA ASP A 783 11.06 14.21 -23.43
C ASP A 783 10.74 12.72 -23.23
N VAL A 784 10.31 12.09 -24.32
CA VAL A 784 9.77 10.74 -24.35
C VAL A 784 10.73 9.81 -25.08
N ARG A 785 10.84 8.58 -24.59
CA ARG A 785 11.44 7.46 -25.31
C ARG A 785 10.42 6.35 -25.51
N LEU A 786 10.46 5.69 -26.67
CA LEU A 786 9.49 4.70 -27.12
C LEU A 786 10.16 3.34 -27.36
N GLY A 787 9.60 2.27 -26.81
CA GLY A 787 9.98 0.88 -27.06
C GLY A 787 8.83 0.09 -27.69
N LEU A 788 9.15 -0.83 -28.60
CA LEU A 788 8.18 -1.67 -29.30
C LEU A 788 8.26 -3.13 -28.85
N ILE A 789 7.14 -3.68 -28.38
CA ILE A 789 7.01 -5.09 -28.01
C ILE A 789 5.94 -5.70 -28.92
N ILE A 790 6.26 -6.85 -29.51
CA ILE A 790 5.40 -7.50 -30.51
C ILE A 790 4.57 -8.61 -29.87
N ASN A 791 3.26 -8.56 -30.06
CA ASN A 791 2.33 -9.62 -29.70
C ASN A 791 2.05 -10.51 -30.93
N SER A 792 2.65 -11.71 -31.02
CA SER A 792 2.51 -12.61 -32.17
C SER A 792 2.29 -14.08 -31.76
N ASN A 793 1.55 -14.84 -32.58
CA ASN A 793 1.25 -16.27 -32.38
C ASN A 793 2.22 -17.17 -33.14
N ALA A 794 3.31 -17.54 -32.47
CA ALA A 794 4.42 -18.32 -33.03
C ALA A 794 4.12 -19.74 -33.57
N GLU A 795 2.89 -20.27 -33.55
CA GLU A 795 2.65 -21.65 -34.00
C GLU A 795 2.51 -21.80 -35.53
N ASN A 796 2.22 -20.73 -36.29
CA ASN A 796 2.06 -20.82 -37.76
C ASN A 796 2.65 -19.64 -38.58
N ASP A 797 3.15 -18.58 -37.96
CA ASP A 797 3.61 -17.38 -38.68
C ASP A 797 5.12 -17.44 -38.99
N LEU A 798 5.55 -18.52 -39.68
CA LEU A 798 6.90 -18.70 -40.25
C LEU A 798 7.14 -17.88 -41.53
N ASN A 799 6.25 -16.94 -41.84
CA ASN A 799 6.36 -16.08 -43.02
C ASN A 799 6.85 -14.70 -42.57
N ASP A 800 8.04 -14.30 -43.06
CA ASP A 800 8.46 -12.95 -43.46
C ASP A 800 7.45 -11.80 -43.20
N GLY A 801 7.16 -11.51 -41.94
CA GLY A 801 6.09 -10.59 -41.53
C GLY A 801 6.60 -9.18 -41.23
N ILE A 802 5.71 -8.19 -41.31
CA ILE A 802 5.97 -6.77 -40.93
C ILE A 802 6.59 -6.67 -39.53
N ASN A 803 6.20 -7.56 -38.63
CA ASN A 803 6.73 -7.70 -37.28
C ASN A 803 8.25 -7.93 -37.24
N GLN A 804 8.77 -8.87 -38.04
CA GLN A 804 10.21 -9.16 -38.10
C GLN A 804 10.98 -8.01 -38.77
N LEU A 805 10.39 -7.39 -39.79
CA LEU A 805 10.95 -6.21 -40.45
C LEU A 805 11.12 -5.05 -39.48
N ALA A 806 10.11 -4.74 -38.67
CA ALA A 806 10.18 -3.67 -37.68
C ALA A 806 11.32 -3.90 -36.68
N LEU A 807 11.48 -5.13 -36.16
CA LEU A 807 12.60 -5.47 -35.26
C LEU A 807 13.96 -5.37 -35.96
N SER A 808 14.07 -5.87 -37.19
CA SER A 808 15.33 -5.82 -37.95
C SER A 808 15.79 -4.38 -38.23
N ILE A 809 14.84 -3.46 -38.47
CA ILE A 809 15.15 -2.03 -38.65
C ILE A 809 15.66 -1.43 -37.34
N LEU A 810 15.08 -1.81 -36.19
CA LEU A 810 15.51 -1.36 -34.87
C LEU A 810 16.91 -1.84 -34.49
N ASP A 811 17.28 -3.06 -34.86
CA ASP A 811 18.57 -3.65 -34.51
C ASP A 811 19.74 -3.10 -35.34
N VAL A 812 19.52 -2.81 -36.63
CA VAL A 812 20.61 -2.44 -37.54
C VAL A 812 21.11 -1.00 -37.35
N GLU A 813 20.25 -0.05 -36.97
CA GLU A 813 20.60 1.39 -36.92
C GLU A 813 20.63 1.99 -35.50
N SER A 814 21.34 1.35 -34.59
CA SER A 814 21.43 1.79 -33.18
C SER A 814 22.19 3.11 -32.94
N SER A 815 22.84 3.69 -33.95
CA SER A 815 23.68 4.90 -33.82
C SER A 815 22.87 6.20 -33.64
N PRO A 816 23.28 7.13 -32.74
CA PRO A 816 22.50 8.32 -32.37
C PRO A 816 22.22 9.30 -33.53
N GLU A 817 23.13 9.41 -34.51
CA GLU A 817 23.01 10.34 -35.65
C GLU A 817 21.99 9.92 -36.72
N ASN A 818 21.52 8.67 -36.71
CA ASN A 818 20.58 8.12 -37.70
C ASN A 818 19.15 7.88 -37.16
N ARG A 819 18.86 8.25 -35.91
CA ARG A 819 17.58 7.92 -35.24
C ARG A 819 16.37 8.63 -35.85
N GLU A 820 16.51 9.87 -36.33
CA GLU A 820 15.45 10.60 -37.05
C GLU A 820 15.10 9.90 -38.38
N LYS A 821 16.11 9.40 -39.10
CA LYS A 821 15.92 8.62 -40.33
C LYS A 821 15.22 7.29 -40.02
N LEU A 822 15.49 6.71 -38.86
CA LEU A 822 14.85 5.47 -38.44
C LEU A 822 13.36 5.66 -38.11
N ILE A 823 12.97 6.75 -37.44
CA ILE A 823 11.56 7.09 -37.18
C ILE A 823 10.80 7.20 -38.51
N SER A 824 11.30 8.01 -39.45
CA SER A 824 10.67 8.17 -40.77
C SER A 824 10.60 6.87 -41.60
N ARG A 825 11.55 5.94 -41.42
CA ARG A 825 11.51 4.61 -42.05
C ARG A 825 10.42 3.71 -41.46
N ILE A 826 10.25 3.74 -40.15
CA ILE A 826 9.19 3.00 -39.45
C ILE A 826 7.82 3.58 -39.82
N GLU A 827 7.68 4.91 -39.90
CA GLU A 827 6.44 5.54 -40.38
C GLU A 827 6.07 5.10 -41.80
N ASN A 828 7.05 5.02 -42.70
CA ASN A 828 6.83 4.52 -44.05
C ASN A 828 6.44 3.02 -44.09
N LEU A 829 6.91 2.21 -43.14
CA LEU A 829 6.51 0.81 -43.01
C LEU A 829 5.06 0.65 -42.51
N ILE A 830 4.60 1.58 -41.67
CA ILE A 830 3.28 1.53 -41.03
C ILE A 830 2.14 2.02 -41.96
N LYS A 831 2.46 2.76 -43.03
CA LYS A 831 1.47 3.21 -44.01
C LYS A 831 0.64 2.03 -44.54
N GLU A 832 -0.66 2.24 -44.66
CA GLU A 832 -1.61 1.17 -45.04
C GLU A 832 -1.24 0.55 -46.40
N GLU A 833 -0.86 1.38 -47.38
CA GLU A 833 -0.46 0.94 -48.72
C GLU A 833 0.76 0.00 -48.71
N THR A 834 1.82 0.35 -47.97
CA THR A 834 3.06 -0.44 -47.91
C THR A 834 2.87 -1.71 -47.08
N ALA A 835 2.12 -1.62 -45.99
CA ALA A 835 1.79 -2.77 -45.15
C ALA A 835 0.93 -3.80 -45.92
N GLU A 836 -0.06 -3.35 -46.68
CA GLU A 836 -0.86 -4.24 -47.54
C GLU A 836 -0.02 -4.89 -48.65
N GLU A 837 0.95 -4.18 -49.23
CA GLU A 837 1.87 -4.76 -50.22
C GLU A 837 2.75 -5.87 -49.64
N ILE A 838 3.17 -5.72 -48.38
CA ILE A 838 4.01 -6.70 -47.67
C ILE A 838 3.18 -7.91 -47.21
N VAL A 839 2.00 -7.69 -46.62
CA VAL A 839 1.09 -8.78 -46.20
C VAL A 839 0.62 -9.62 -47.40
N ASN A 840 0.38 -8.97 -48.55
CA ASN A 840 0.02 -9.65 -49.80
C ASN A 840 1.22 -10.29 -50.53
N GLY A 841 2.44 -10.17 -49.99
CA GLY A 841 3.65 -10.81 -50.54
C GLY A 841 4.19 -10.22 -51.84
N LYS A 842 3.83 -8.98 -52.19
CA LYS A 842 4.28 -8.30 -53.43
C LYS A 842 5.72 -7.79 -53.33
N ILE A 843 6.21 -7.53 -52.12
CA ILE A 843 7.57 -7.07 -51.83
C ILE A 843 8.19 -8.06 -50.84
N SER A 844 9.35 -8.65 -51.19
CA SER A 844 10.12 -9.47 -50.25
C SER A 844 10.72 -8.60 -49.15
N THR A 845 10.80 -9.14 -47.93
CA THR A 845 11.46 -8.53 -46.76
C THR A 845 12.88 -8.04 -47.10
N GLU A 846 13.62 -8.81 -47.88
CA GLU A 846 14.98 -8.46 -48.34
C GLU A 846 15.01 -7.30 -49.32
N ASP A 847 14.01 -7.18 -50.19
CA ASP A 847 13.91 -6.09 -51.17
C ASP A 847 13.49 -4.78 -50.51
N TYR A 848 12.67 -4.83 -49.47
CA TYR A 848 12.34 -3.65 -48.67
C TYR A 848 13.54 -3.13 -47.88
N LEU A 849 14.30 -4.01 -47.21
CA LEU A 849 15.51 -3.63 -46.48
C LEU A 849 16.57 -3.00 -47.41
N LYS A 850 16.73 -3.53 -48.63
CA LYS A 850 17.59 -2.94 -49.66
C LYS A 850 17.09 -1.57 -50.15
N LYS A 851 15.78 -1.40 -50.35
CA LYS A 851 15.19 -0.09 -50.70
C LYS A 851 15.41 0.96 -49.60
N VAL A 852 15.44 0.52 -48.35
CA VAL A 852 15.65 1.37 -47.17
C VAL A 852 17.14 1.66 -46.91
N GLY A 853 18.06 0.94 -47.55
CA GLY A 853 19.51 1.17 -47.47
C GLY A 853 20.21 0.41 -46.34
N ILE A 854 19.67 -0.74 -45.93
CA ILE A 854 20.23 -1.62 -44.90
C ILE A 854 20.87 -2.86 -45.57
N ASP A 855 22.20 -2.95 -45.53
CA ASP A 855 22.97 -4.02 -46.20
C ASP A 855 23.24 -5.27 -45.31
N SER A 856 23.09 -5.16 -43.98
CA SER A 856 23.39 -6.24 -43.04
C SER A 856 22.13 -7.00 -42.59
N LYS A 857 22.10 -8.31 -42.86
CA LYS A 857 21.07 -9.23 -42.33
C LYS A 857 21.32 -9.52 -40.85
N VAL A 858 20.36 -9.22 -39.99
CA VAL A 858 20.30 -9.82 -38.64
C VAL A 858 19.99 -11.31 -38.80
N PRO A 859 20.64 -12.23 -38.06
CA PRO A 859 20.32 -13.66 -38.13
C PRO A 859 18.85 -13.90 -37.77
N SER A 860 18.10 -14.61 -38.61
CA SER A 860 16.68 -14.92 -38.36
C SER A 860 16.48 -15.64 -37.02
N SER A 861 17.46 -16.44 -36.58
CA SER A 861 17.44 -17.14 -35.30
C SER A 861 17.45 -16.22 -34.07
N GLU A 862 18.08 -15.04 -34.15
CA GLU A 862 18.11 -14.07 -33.03
C GLU A 862 16.77 -13.32 -32.94
N LEU A 863 16.20 -12.95 -34.09
CA LEU A 863 14.87 -12.34 -34.16
C LEU A 863 13.77 -13.29 -33.69
N GLU A 864 13.82 -14.57 -34.07
CA GLU A 864 12.91 -15.61 -33.57
C GLU A 864 13.02 -15.75 -32.05
N PHE A 865 14.23 -15.66 -31.50
CA PHE A 865 14.44 -15.72 -30.06
C PHE A 865 13.83 -14.51 -29.34
N ILE A 866 14.03 -13.29 -29.86
CA ILE A 866 13.42 -12.06 -29.33
C ILE A 866 11.88 -12.15 -29.38
N LEU A 867 11.30 -12.64 -30.47
CA LEU A 867 9.85 -12.81 -30.60
C LEU A 867 9.29 -13.83 -29.60
N ARG A 868 10.01 -14.92 -29.33
CA ARG A 868 9.62 -15.89 -28.29
C ARG A 868 9.62 -15.24 -26.91
N ILE A 869 10.59 -14.37 -26.62
CA ILE A 869 10.65 -13.63 -25.35
C ILE A 869 9.51 -12.61 -25.26
N HIS A 870 9.25 -11.84 -26.31
CA HIS A 870 8.12 -10.90 -26.34
C HIS A 870 6.79 -11.62 -26.09
N LYS A 871 6.57 -12.79 -26.71
CA LYS A 871 5.38 -13.63 -26.45
C LYS A 871 5.32 -14.09 -25.00
N HIS A 872 6.44 -14.57 -24.45
CA HIS A 872 6.49 -15.00 -23.06
C HIS A 872 6.19 -13.83 -22.11
N PHE A 873 6.73 -12.65 -22.38
CA PHE A 873 6.44 -11.44 -21.60
C PHE A 873 4.96 -11.04 -21.67
N VAL A 874 4.37 -11.04 -22.87
CA VAL A 874 2.95 -10.72 -23.07
C VAL A 874 2.03 -11.70 -22.34
N THR A 875 2.36 -12.99 -22.37
CA THR A 875 1.54 -14.05 -21.73
C THR A 875 1.74 -14.14 -20.22
N THR A 876 2.98 -14.06 -19.74
CA THR A 876 3.29 -14.27 -18.31
C THR A 876 3.24 -12.99 -17.48
N VAL A 877 3.77 -11.88 -18.01
CA VAL A 877 3.88 -10.61 -17.28
C VAL A 877 2.63 -9.75 -17.49
N LEU A 878 2.26 -9.49 -18.74
CA LEU A 878 1.09 -8.65 -19.05
C LEU A 878 -0.24 -9.39 -18.92
N LYS A 879 -0.20 -10.72 -18.75
CA LYS A 879 -1.39 -11.56 -18.55
C LYS A 879 -2.41 -11.42 -19.68
N LEU A 880 -1.94 -11.16 -20.89
CA LEU A 880 -2.76 -11.01 -22.09
C LEU A 880 -3.03 -12.38 -22.73
N ASP A 881 -4.22 -12.55 -23.28
CA ASP A 881 -4.62 -13.79 -23.95
C ASP A 881 -3.93 -13.87 -25.31
N ALA A 882 -2.89 -14.69 -25.41
CA ALA A 882 -2.13 -14.89 -26.65
C ALA A 882 -3.01 -15.29 -27.85
N SER A 883 -4.20 -15.88 -27.63
CA SER A 883 -5.10 -16.23 -28.73
C SER A 883 -5.68 -15.02 -29.47
N LEU A 884 -5.74 -13.84 -28.85
CA LEU A 884 -6.38 -12.65 -29.42
C LEU A 884 -5.32 -11.73 -30.07
N LYS A 885 -5.22 -11.80 -31.41
CA LYS A 885 -4.28 -11.00 -32.22
C LYS A 885 -4.49 -9.47 -32.12
N GLU A 886 -5.70 -9.05 -31.73
CA GLU A 886 -6.14 -7.65 -31.70
C GLU A 886 -5.85 -6.94 -30.36
N GLN A 887 -5.30 -7.65 -29.37
CA GLN A 887 -5.00 -7.05 -28.07
C GLN A 887 -3.78 -6.12 -28.15
N ARG A 888 -4.01 -4.86 -27.75
CA ARG A 888 -3.00 -3.79 -27.69
C ARG A 888 -2.93 -3.20 -26.30
N THR A 889 -1.73 -2.83 -25.86
CA THR A 889 -1.48 -2.27 -24.53
C THR A 889 -0.39 -1.20 -24.60
N VAL A 890 -0.54 -0.14 -23.81
CA VAL A 890 0.46 0.91 -23.65
C VAL A 890 0.99 0.85 -22.22
N ILE A 891 2.30 0.93 -22.05
CA ILE A 891 2.96 0.91 -20.74
C ILE A 891 3.74 2.20 -20.58
N CYS A 892 3.58 2.92 -19.47
CA CYS A 892 4.30 4.15 -19.16
C CYS A 892 5.09 4.01 -17.86
N ASN A 893 6.43 4.04 -17.92
CA ASN A 893 7.31 3.86 -16.75
C ASN A 893 6.90 2.68 -15.84
N GLY A 894 6.40 1.59 -16.43
CA GLY A 894 5.91 0.40 -15.72
C GLY A 894 4.39 0.37 -15.46
N ARG A 895 3.65 1.48 -15.57
CA ARG A 895 2.18 1.51 -15.48
C ARG A 895 1.55 0.91 -16.72
N ILE A 896 0.72 -0.11 -16.57
CA ILE A 896 0.03 -0.80 -17.67
C ILE A 896 -1.32 -0.14 -17.95
N ILE A 897 -1.54 0.25 -19.21
CA ILE A 897 -2.79 0.81 -19.73
C ILE A 897 -3.28 -0.10 -20.86
N GLY A 898 -4.08 -1.09 -20.48
CA GLY A 898 -4.63 -2.08 -21.40
C GLY A 898 -5.11 -3.34 -20.68
N PRO A 899 -5.60 -4.36 -21.42
CA PRO A 899 -5.77 -4.36 -22.88
C PRO A 899 -6.83 -3.36 -23.34
N LEU A 900 -6.56 -2.62 -24.42
CA LEU A 900 -7.54 -1.73 -25.05
C LEU A 900 -8.54 -2.56 -25.85
N GLU A 901 -9.80 -2.13 -25.84
CA GLU A 901 -10.85 -2.76 -26.66
C GLU A 901 -10.65 -2.43 -28.16
N ILE A 902 -11.31 -3.21 -29.02
CA ILE A 902 -11.27 -3.07 -30.49
C ILE A 902 -11.71 -1.66 -30.90
N ASP A 903 -12.81 -1.17 -30.32
CA ASP A 903 -13.38 0.15 -30.61
C ASP A 903 -12.68 1.32 -29.87
N GLU A 904 -11.76 1.02 -28.95
CA GLU A 904 -11.15 2.01 -28.05
C GLU A 904 -9.91 2.68 -28.66
N LYS A 905 -10.10 3.82 -29.33
CA LYS A 905 -8.99 4.56 -29.94
C LYS A 905 -8.12 5.29 -28.92
N PHE A 906 -6.81 5.05 -28.98
CA PHE A 906 -5.79 5.77 -28.22
C PHE A 906 -4.97 6.65 -29.18
N SER A 907 -5.02 7.96 -28.96
CA SER A 907 -4.48 9.00 -29.85
C SER A 907 -3.28 9.72 -29.25
N SER A 908 -2.58 10.54 -30.05
CA SER A 908 -1.51 11.44 -29.60
C SER A 908 -1.93 12.34 -28.42
N GLN A 909 -3.19 12.76 -28.35
CA GLN A 909 -3.73 13.55 -27.24
C GLN A 909 -3.82 12.75 -25.92
N ASP A 910 -4.05 11.43 -26.01
CA ASP A 910 -4.08 10.55 -24.83
C ASP A 910 -2.67 10.33 -24.27
N PHE A 911 -1.64 10.28 -25.13
CA PHE A 911 -0.24 10.29 -24.69
C PHE A 911 0.11 11.61 -23.97
N ALA A 912 -0.37 12.76 -24.47
CA ALA A 912 -0.20 14.05 -23.80
C ALA A 912 -0.85 14.09 -22.41
N LEU A 913 -2.08 13.55 -22.29
CA LEU A 913 -2.75 13.41 -21.00
C LEU A 913 -1.95 12.52 -20.05
N LEU A 914 -1.48 11.36 -20.54
CA LEU A 914 -0.70 10.41 -19.75
C LEU A 914 0.60 11.03 -19.21
N GLU A 915 1.29 11.80 -20.04
CA GLU A 915 2.49 12.51 -19.64
C GLU A 915 2.21 13.53 -18.55
N ARG A 916 1.21 14.40 -18.75
CA ARG A 916 0.89 15.46 -17.78
C ARG A 916 0.37 14.91 -16.46
N PHE A 917 -0.42 13.84 -16.55
CA PHE A 917 -0.83 13.06 -15.38
C PHE A 917 0.38 12.52 -14.62
N SER A 918 1.31 11.88 -15.32
CA SER A 918 2.52 11.31 -14.71
C SER A 918 3.47 12.39 -14.17
N HIS A 919 3.57 13.52 -14.85
CA HIS A 919 4.39 14.66 -14.47
C HIS A 919 3.93 15.30 -13.17
N SER A 920 2.63 15.60 -13.08
CA SER A 920 1.99 16.17 -11.89
C SER A 920 1.99 15.19 -10.71
N THR A 921 1.83 13.90 -10.97
CA THR A 921 1.80 12.87 -9.93
C THR A 921 3.19 12.66 -9.30
N TYR A 922 4.20 12.36 -10.11
CA TYR A 922 5.52 11.95 -9.59
C TYR A 922 6.71 12.55 -10.35
N GLY A 923 6.55 12.95 -11.61
CA GLY A 923 7.67 13.38 -12.46
C GLY A 923 8.42 14.59 -11.90
N GLU A 924 7.73 15.65 -11.46
CA GLU A 924 8.37 16.84 -10.91
C GLU A 924 9.11 16.56 -9.60
N LYS A 925 8.49 15.76 -8.72
CA LYS A 925 9.06 15.37 -7.42
C LYS A 925 10.30 14.49 -7.62
N LEU A 926 10.23 13.49 -8.50
CA LEU A 926 11.39 12.64 -8.81
C LEU A 926 12.54 13.45 -9.38
N MET A 927 12.28 14.30 -10.38
CA MET A 927 13.34 15.05 -11.06
C MET A 927 14.10 15.99 -10.11
N LYS A 928 13.38 16.78 -9.30
CA LYS A 928 14.01 17.68 -8.32
C LYS A 928 14.94 16.93 -7.36
N ASN A 929 14.57 15.72 -6.95
CA ASN A 929 15.39 14.93 -6.06
C ASN A 929 16.57 14.29 -6.79
N LEU A 930 16.36 13.72 -7.99
CA LEU A 930 17.43 13.21 -8.86
C LEU A 930 18.49 14.27 -9.17
N GLU A 931 18.10 15.52 -9.47
CA GLU A 931 19.02 16.65 -9.63
C GLU A 931 19.75 17.02 -8.33
N THR A 932 19.05 16.97 -7.19
CA THR A 932 19.66 17.18 -5.87
C THR A 932 20.66 16.07 -5.53
N TYR A 933 20.44 14.82 -5.95
CA TYR A 933 21.39 13.73 -5.73
C TYR A 933 22.65 13.88 -6.57
N GLN A 934 22.51 14.27 -7.85
CA GLN A 934 23.66 14.48 -8.74
C GLN A 934 24.59 15.61 -8.26
N SER A 935 24.09 16.53 -7.43
CA SER A 935 24.88 17.64 -6.90
C SER A 935 25.52 17.37 -5.53
N ILE A 936 25.18 16.26 -4.85
CA ILE A 936 25.67 15.95 -3.49
C ILE A 936 26.90 15.03 -3.50
N ASP A 937 27.05 14.16 -4.50
CA ASP A 937 28.16 13.19 -4.55
C ASP A 937 29.10 13.48 -5.73
N ASP A 938 30.27 14.05 -5.45
CA ASP A 938 31.41 14.13 -6.39
C ASP A 938 32.17 12.78 -6.52
N ASP A 939 31.87 11.78 -5.67
CA ASP A 939 32.71 10.58 -5.49
C ASP A 939 32.15 9.25 -6.09
N GLU A 940 30.93 9.22 -6.64
CA GLU A 940 30.38 8.03 -7.33
C GLU A 940 29.77 8.38 -8.71
N GLU A 941 30.59 8.28 -9.75
CA GLU A 941 30.29 8.50 -11.18
C GLU A 941 29.31 7.48 -11.80
N LYS A 942 28.19 7.13 -11.15
CA LYS A 942 27.10 6.43 -11.85
C LYS A 942 26.03 7.45 -12.25
N GLU A 943 26.14 7.95 -13.47
CA GLU A 943 25.04 8.68 -14.12
C GLU A 943 23.76 7.84 -14.01
N ILE A 944 22.73 8.40 -13.38
CA ILE A 944 21.39 7.77 -13.32
C ILE A 944 20.93 7.53 -14.76
N SER A 945 20.68 6.29 -15.17
CA SER A 945 20.21 6.03 -16.53
C SER A 945 18.69 6.23 -16.65
N ASP A 946 18.20 6.45 -17.87
CA ASP A 946 16.76 6.51 -18.16
C ASP A 946 16.03 5.23 -17.69
N ASP A 947 16.71 4.07 -17.72
CA ASP A 947 16.18 2.79 -17.25
C ASP A 947 16.02 2.76 -15.72
N VAL A 948 16.93 3.38 -14.98
CA VAL A 948 16.82 3.52 -13.52
C VAL A 948 15.62 4.38 -13.16
N ILE A 949 15.34 5.47 -13.89
CA ILE A 949 14.15 6.31 -13.67
C ILE A 949 12.87 5.48 -13.85
N MET A 950 12.81 4.68 -14.92
CA MET A 950 11.69 3.79 -15.18
C MET A 950 11.51 2.74 -14.07
N GLN A 951 12.60 2.13 -13.60
CA GLN A 951 12.57 1.16 -12.50
C GLN A 951 12.08 1.79 -11.18
N ILE A 952 12.61 2.97 -10.80
CA ILE A 952 12.20 3.69 -9.59
C ILE A 952 10.72 4.06 -9.65
N ALA A 953 10.26 4.62 -10.78
CA ALA A 953 8.86 4.99 -10.96
C ALA A 953 7.94 3.76 -10.86
N SER A 954 8.33 2.64 -11.48
CA SER A 954 7.57 1.39 -11.42
C SER A 954 7.48 0.78 -10.02
N LEU A 955 8.44 1.07 -9.15
CA LEU A 955 8.53 0.50 -7.81
C LEU A 955 7.80 1.37 -6.77
N LEU A 956 8.03 2.68 -6.78
CA LEU A 956 7.58 3.58 -5.74
C LEU A 956 6.15 4.09 -5.95
N VAL A 957 5.71 4.31 -7.19
CA VAL A 957 4.38 4.85 -7.50
C VAL A 957 3.22 3.88 -7.20
N PRO A 958 3.28 2.57 -7.52
CA PRO A 958 2.16 1.64 -7.21
C PRO A 958 1.96 1.37 -5.72
N ARG A 959 2.95 1.69 -4.89
CA ARG A 959 2.91 1.46 -3.46
C ARG A 959 2.55 2.80 -2.82
N PRO A 960 1.26 3.20 -2.81
CA PRO A 960 0.85 4.42 -2.13
C PRO A 960 1.32 4.30 -0.69
N GLN A 961 1.92 5.36 -0.18
CA GLN A 961 2.36 5.35 1.20
C GLN A 961 1.10 5.32 2.05
N THR A 962 0.83 4.18 2.70
CA THR A 962 -0.32 4.05 3.61
C THR A 962 -0.23 5.02 4.77
N ARG A 963 0.97 5.55 5.03
CA ARG A 963 1.29 6.53 6.06
C ARG A 963 2.22 7.60 5.49
N SER A 964 2.05 8.83 5.94
CA SER A 964 2.95 9.94 5.61
C SER A 964 4.34 9.70 6.17
N ARG A 965 5.36 10.04 5.37
CA ARG A 965 6.75 10.06 5.81
C ARG A 965 7.15 11.47 6.25
N TYR A 966 7.93 11.54 7.32
CA TYR A 966 8.44 12.78 7.87
C TYR A 966 9.97 12.75 7.95
N GLU A 967 10.60 13.80 7.45
CA GLU A 967 12.00 14.07 7.76
C GLU A 967 12.08 14.74 9.13
N ILE A 968 12.92 14.21 10.02
CA ILE A 968 12.99 14.68 11.41
C ILE A 968 14.07 15.77 11.50
N PRO A 969 13.69 17.03 11.77
CA PRO A 969 14.65 18.11 11.94
C PRO A 969 15.41 17.93 13.27
N SER A 970 16.74 18.00 13.24
CA SER A 970 17.56 17.99 14.46
C SER A 970 18.41 19.27 14.57
N SER A 971 18.40 19.93 15.74
CA SER A 971 19.27 21.08 16.03
C SER A 971 20.61 20.67 16.62
N GLY A 972 20.65 19.54 17.32
CA GLY A 972 21.83 18.96 17.97
C GLY A 972 21.57 17.52 18.38
N GLU A 973 22.60 16.67 18.27
CA GLU A 973 22.51 15.22 18.50
C GLU A 973 23.67 14.68 19.36
N GLN A 974 24.32 15.54 20.15
CA GLN A 974 25.53 15.18 20.88
C GLN A 974 25.22 14.70 22.30
N HIS A 975 24.27 15.34 22.98
CA HIS A 975 24.00 15.11 24.39
C HIS A 975 22.58 14.61 24.68
N SER A 976 21.71 14.49 23.69
CA SER A 976 20.31 14.06 23.87
C SER A 976 19.89 12.84 23.06
N VAL A 977 20.78 12.33 22.20
CA VAL A 977 20.44 11.31 21.19
C VAL A 977 21.34 10.10 21.31
N ILE A 978 20.72 8.92 21.33
CA ILE A 978 21.42 7.63 21.27
C ILE A 978 21.51 7.21 19.81
N LYS A 979 22.70 6.82 19.36
CA LYS A 979 22.95 6.38 17.98
C LYS A 979 23.56 5.00 17.99
N ILE A 980 22.89 4.05 17.34
CA ILE A 980 23.33 2.67 17.20
C ILE A 980 23.40 2.38 15.70
N PRO A 981 24.61 2.25 15.13
CA PRO A 981 24.77 1.97 13.70
C PRO A 981 24.33 0.54 13.38
N ALA A 982 24.00 0.33 12.10
CA ALA A 982 23.70 -0.99 11.56
C ALA A 982 24.89 -1.96 11.72
N ALA A 983 24.58 -3.24 11.95
CA ALA A 983 25.59 -4.29 12.10
C ALA A 983 26.42 -4.47 10.81
N ASN A 984 25.74 -4.44 9.66
CA ASN A 984 26.35 -4.54 8.33
C ASN A 984 26.00 -3.29 7.50
N PRO A 985 26.92 -2.32 7.34
CA PRO A 985 26.64 -1.09 6.59
C PRO A 985 26.38 -1.28 5.09
N ASP A 986 26.96 -2.32 4.50
CA ASP A 986 26.89 -2.60 3.05
C ASP A 986 25.58 -3.29 2.64
N GLN A 987 24.92 -3.97 3.58
CA GLN A 987 23.63 -4.61 3.36
C GLN A 987 22.49 -3.62 3.60
N VAL A 988 21.30 -3.93 3.08
CA VAL A 988 20.08 -3.18 3.36
C VAL A 988 19.89 -3.04 4.88
N ALA A 989 19.70 -1.80 5.33
CA ALA A 989 19.53 -1.50 6.76
C ALA A 989 18.31 -0.60 6.98
N PHE A 990 17.42 -1.03 7.88
CA PHE A 990 16.28 -0.20 8.30
C PHE A 990 16.74 1.00 9.11
N ASN A 991 16.09 2.16 8.94
CA ASN A 991 16.29 3.31 9.80
C ASN A 991 15.14 3.45 10.80
N PHE A 992 15.41 3.14 12.06
CA PHE A 992 14.47 3.32 13.17
C PHE A 992 14.81 4.60 13.92
N ILE A 993 13.88 5.55 13.94
CA ILE A 993 14.03 6.77 14.74
C ILE A 993 12.92 6.80 15.78
N ALA A 994 13.25 6.77 17.07
CA ALA A 994 12.29 6.87 18.15
C ALA A 994 12.39 8.22 18.85
N ILE A 995 11.25 8.83 19.16
CA ILE A 995 11.15 10.01 20.03
C ILE A 995 10.37 9.58 21.26
N VAL A 996 11.01 9.65 22.44
CA VAL A 996 10.48 9.03 23.65
C VAL A 996 10.96 9.73 24.92
N ASP A 997 10.07 9.90 25.89
CA ASP A 997 10.47 10.09 27.30
C ASP A 997 10.74 8.71 27.94
N PRO A 998 11.93 8.42 28.49
CA PRO A 998 12.23 7.17 29.19
C PRO A 998 11.21 6.70 30.24
N VAL A 999 10.44 7.63 30.79
CA VAL A 999 9.43 7.37 31.84
C VAL A 999 7.99 7.54 31.34
N SER A 1000 7.77 7.44 30.04
CA SER A 1000 6.42 7.38 29.43
C SER A 1000 5.88 5.95 29.36
N ARG A 1001 4.57 5.80 29.14
CA ARG A 1001 3.92 4.48 28.97
C ARG A 1001 4.41 3.78 27.71
N GLY A 1002 4.50 4.48 26.58
CA GLY A 1002 5.00 3.90 25.35
C GLY A 1002 6.46 3.46 25.41
N ALA A 1003 7.30 4.06 26.27
CA ALA A 1003 8.67 3.59 26.51
C ALA A 1003 8.72 2.14 27.01
N GLN A 1004 7.70 1.71 27.77
CA GLN A 1004 7.61 0.35 28.31
C GLN A 1004 7.49 -0.71 27.21
N LYS A 1005 6.82 -0.36 26.09
CA LYS A 1005 6.72 -1.16 24.87
C LYS A 1005 7.96 -1.00 23.99
N LEU A 1006 8.38 0.25 23.75
CA LEU A 1006 9.44 0.61 22.80
C LEU A 1006 10.73 -0.16 23.05
N GLY A 1007 11.17 -0.25 24.30
CA GLY A 1007 12.45 -0.88 24.63
C GLY A 1007 12.54 -2.34 24.15
N SER A 1008 11.50 -3.14 24.44
CA SER A 1008 11.41 -4.53 23.98
C SER A 1008 11.31 -4.64 22.45
N ILE A 1009 10.56 -3.74 21.81
CA ILE A 1009 10.41 -3.72 20.34
C ILE A 1009 11.76 -3.38 19.68
N LEU A 1010 12.46 -2.35 20.12
CA LEU A 1010 13.76 -1.99 19.55
C LEU A 1010 14.81 -3.08 19.79
N ASN A 1011 14.85 -3.69 20.97
CA ASN A 1011 15.80 -4.76 21.27
C ASN A 1011 15.60 -5.99 20.37
N THR A 1012 14.35 -6.40 20.18
CA THR A 1012 14.01 -7.54 19.31
C THR A 1012 14.30 -7.25 17.85
N LEU A 1013 13.95 -6.05 17.36
CA LEU A 1013 14.24 -5.63 15.99
C LEU A 1013 15.74 -5.48 15.74
N GLN A 1014 16.52 -4.99 16.72
CA GLN A 1014 17.97 -4.90 16.63
C GLN A 1014 18.64 -6.28 16.52
N GLN A 1015 18.10 -7.29 17.20
CA GLN A 1015 18.63 -8.65 17.16
C GLN A 1015 18.20 -9.40 15.89
N ALA A 1016 16.97 -9.15 15.43
CA ALA A 1016 16.42 -9.83 14.25
C ALA A 1016 16.91 -9.22 12.93
N LEU A 1017 16.91 -7.90 12.81
CA LEU A 1017 17.11 -7.18 11.55
C LEU A 1017 18.39 -6.34 11.57
N ASN A 1018 18.95 -6.09 10.38
CA ASN A 1018 20.00 -5.10 10.22
C ASN A 1018 19.40 -3.69 10.24
N CYS A 1019 19.67 -2.91 11.28
CA CYS A 1019 19.05 -1.59 11.44
C CYS A 1019 19.95 -0.54 12.08
N ASN A 1020 19.79 0.70 11.64
CA ASN A 1020 20.30 1.91 12.26
C ASN A 1020 19.24 2.45 13.21
N ILE A 1021 19.54 2.57 14.50
CA ILE A 1021 18.61 3.05 15.52
C ILE A 1021 19.07 4.41 16.04
N LYS A 1022 18.20 5.40 15.99
CA LYS A 1022 18.36 6.69 16.66
C LYS A 1022 17.24 6.90 17.67
N ILE A 1023 17.58 7.22 18.91
CA ILE A 1023 16.59 7.49 19.97
C ILE A 1023 16.79 8.91 20.47
N TYR A 1024 15.80 9.77 20.22
CA TYR A 1024 15.71 11.11 20.76
C TYR A 1024 14.99 11.07 22.11
N LEU A 1025 15.69 11.48 23.17
CA LEU A 1025 15.10 11.55 24.50
C LEU A 1025 14.34 12.88 24.64
N ASN A 1026 13.02 12.81 24.72
CA ASN A 1026 12.13 13.97 24.79
C ASN A 1026 11.47 14.07 26.17
N CYS A 1027 12.25 14.44 27.18
CA CYS A 1027 11.82 14.36 28.57
C CYS A 1027 10.93 15.52 29.03
N VAL A 1028 9.99 15.21 29.92
CA VAL A 1028 9.22 16.23 30.65
C VAL A 1028 10.12 16.98 31.64
N ASP A 1029 10.04 18.32 31.63
CA ASP A 1029 10.86 19.19 32.49
C ASP A 1029 10.56 19.05 33.99
N LYS A 1030 9.28 18.94 34.35
CA LYS A 1030 8.81 18.84 35.74
C LYS A 1030 7.62 17.91 35.84
N ASN A 1031 7.83 16.71 36.39
CA ASN A 1031 6.72 15.82 36.72
C ASN A 1031 6.02 16.28 38.00
N SER A 1032 4.69 16.28 37.98
CA SER A 1032 3.85 16.59 39.15
C SER A 1032 3.67 15.40 40.10
N ASP A 1033 3.71 14.19 39.56
CA ASP A 1033 3.53 12.91 40.25
C ASP A 1033 4.48 11.87 39.63
N MET A 1034 4.53 10.68 40.23
CA MET A 1034 5.24 9.53 39.70
C MET A 1034 4.73 9.18 38.28
N PRO A 1035 5.59 9.23 37.26
CA PRO A 1035 5.15 9.09 35.86
C PRO A 1035 4.69 7.67 35.50
N LEU A 1036 5.37 6.64 35.99
CA LEU A 1036 4.98 5.23 35.81
C LEU A 1036 4.69 4.56 37.15
N LYS A 1037 3.53 3.90 37.26
CA LYS A 1037 3.03 3.22 38.48
C LYS A 1037 2.82 1.72 38.29
N SER A 1038 3.43 1.15 37.25
CA SER A 1038 3.24 -0.23 36.85
C SER A 1038 4.55 -0.88 36.42
N PHE A 1039 4.57 -2.21 36.53
CA PHE A 1039 5.58 -3.06 35.92
C PHE A 1039 5.04 -3.57 34.60
N TYR A 1040 5.88 -3.67 33.58
CA TYR A 1040 5.42 -4.04 32.24
C TYR A 1040 6.35 -5.06 31.59
N ARG A 1041 5.80 -5.99 30.82
CA ARG A 1041 6.56 -6.92 29.97
C ARG A 1041 5.86 -7.04 28.63
N PHE A 1042 6.59 -6.80 27.55
CA PHE A 1042 6.12 -7.04 26.20
C PHE A 1042 6.65 -8.40 25.73
N VAL A 1043 5.75 -9.29 25.29
CA VAL A 1043 6.11 -10.63 24.82
C VAL A 1043 6.36 -10.58 23.32
N PHE A 1044 7.61 -10.38 22.95
CA PHE A 1044 8.06 -10.36 21.56
C PHE A 1044 9.49 -10.88 21.53
N GLU A 1045 9.76 -11.86 20.66
CA GLU A 1045 11.05 -12.54 20.56
C GLU A 1045 11.53 -12.49 19.11
N PRO A 1046 12.84 -12.41 18.86
CA PRO A 1046 13.39 -12.30 17.50
C PRO A 1046 13.25 -13.60 16.70
N GLU A 1047 13.31 -14.76 17.36
CA GLU A 1047 13.29 -16.08 16.75
C GLU A 1047 12.62 -17.10 17.70
N LEU A 1048 12.09 -18.19 17.13
CA LEU A 1048 11.52 -19.30 17.91
C LEU A 1048 12.56 -19.93 18.84
N GLN A 1049 12.19 -20.12 20.09
CA GLN A 1049 13.06 -20.69 21.13
C GLN A 1049 12.80 -22.19 21.28
N PHE A 1050 13.88 -22.96 21.42
CA PHE A 1050 13.82 -24.43 21.55
C PHE A 1050 14.47 -24.89 22.86
N GLY A 1051 13.87 -25.93 23.46
CA GLY A 1051 14.40 -26.57 24.66
C GLY A 1051 15.64 -27.42 24.35
N ALA A 1052 16.30 -27.92 25.40
CA ALA A 1052 17.43 -28.83 25.26
C ALA A 1052 17.03 -30.18 24.62
N ASP A 1053 15.75 -30.53 24.70
CA ASP A 1053 15.11 -31.67 24.07
C ASP A 1053 14.67 -31.42 22.61
N GLY A 1054 14.88 -30.20 22.09
CA GLY A 1054 14.53 -29.81 20.72
C GLY A 1054 13.04 -29.54 20.51
N GLN A 1055 12.23 -29.50 21.58
CA GLN A 1055 10.82 -29.10 21.53
C GLN A 1055 10.68 -27.57 21.54
N LEU A 1056 9.61 -27.08 20.94
CA LEU A 1056 9.31 -25.65 20.94
C LEU A 1056 8.95 -25.14 22.35
N VAL A 1057 9.69 -24.14 22.83
CA VAL A 1057 9.40 -23.43 24.08
C VAL A 1057 8.52 -22.25 23.75
N GLY A 1058 7.22 -22.37 24.04
CA GLY A 1058 6.31 -21.25 23.76
C GLY A 1058 6.55 -20.06 24.69
N VAL A 1059 6.31 -18.86 24.16
CA VAL A 1059 6.59 -17.58 24.84
C VAL A 1059 5.70 -17.33 26.06
N SER A 1060 6.21 -16.54 27.02
CA SER A 1060 5.46 -16.12 28.22
C SER A 1060 6.04 -14.85 28.82
N ALA A 1061 5.19 -14.00 29.40
CA ALA A 1061 5.64 -12.87 30.20
C ALA A 1061 6.09 -13.37 31.58
N LYS A 1062 7.31 -13.02 32.01
CA LYS A 1062 7.82 -13.36 33.34
C LYS A 1062 8.31 -12.12 34.08
N PHE A 1063 7.73 -11.90 35.26
CA PHE A 1063 8.13 -10.84 36.18
C PHE A 1063 8.94 -11.44 37.32
N ASN A 1064 10.20 -10.99 37.43
CA ASN A 1064 11.10 -11.34 38.53
C ASN A 1064 11.36 -10.08 39.37
N LYS A 1065 11.74 -10.25 40.63
CA LYS A 1065 12.08 -9.15 41.56
C LYS A 1065 10.94 -8.13 41.70
N LEU A 1066 9.74 -8.61 42.05
CA LEU A 1066 8.59 -7.74 42.31
C LEU A 1066 8.48 -7.40 43.81
N PRO A 1067 7.92 -6.23 44.16
CA PRO A 1067 7.71 -5.84 45.56
C PRO A 1067 6.73 -6.79 46.24
N THR A 1068 7.11 -7.37 47.38
CA THR A 1068 6.28 -8.43 47.99
C THR A 1068 5.06 -7.91 48.76
N SER A 1069 5.19 -6.72 49.34
CA SER A 1069 4.20 -6.09 50.22
C SER A 1069 3.10 -5.31 49.47
N SER A 1070 3.36 -4.92 48.22
CA SER A 1070 2.45 -4.12 47.41
C SER A 1070 1.33 -4.95 46.80
N LEU A 1071 0.15 -4.34 46.66
CA LEU A 1071 -0.99 -4.95 45.98
C LEU A 1071 -0.94 -4.61 44.49
N LEU A 1072 -0.90 -5.64 43.65
CA LEU A 1072 -0.76 -5.54 42.20
C LEU A 1072 -2.04 -6.01 41.50
N THR A 1073 -2.41 -5.33 40.43
CA THR A 1073 -3.51 -5.68 39.53
C THR A 1073 -2.93 -6.00 38.16
N GLN A 1074 -3.31 -7.14 37.58
CA GLN A 1074 -2.83 -7.56 36.27
C GLN A 1074 -3.75 -7.09 35.14
N ASN A 1075 -3.17 -6.38 34.18
CA ASN A 1075 -3.83 -6.01 32.92
C ASN A 1075 -3.12 -6.65 31.72
N ILE A 1076 -3.89 -7.01 30.69
CA ILE A 1076 -3.38 -7.55 29.43
C ILE A 1076 -3.61 -6.52 28.33
N HIS A 1077 -2.53 -6.12 27.65
CA HIS A 1077 -2.54 -5.24 26.49
C HIS A 1077 -2.39 -6.10 25.23
N ALA A 1078 -3.50 -6.64 24.75
CA ALA A 1078 -3.54 -7.40 23.50
C ALA A 1078 -3.85 -6.47 22.31
N PRO A 1079 -3.52 -6.87 21.06
CA PRO A 1079 -3.99 -6.17 19.87
C PRO A 1079 -5.52 -6.00 19.85
N ASP A 1080 -6.03 -4.91 19.30
CA ASP A 1080 -7.48 -4.56 19.32
C ASP A 1080 -8.38 -5.64 18.71
N ASN A 1081 -7.85 -6.40 17.74
CA ASN A 1081 -8.58 -7.48 17.08
C ASN A 1081 -8.71 -8.74 17.95
N TRP A 1082 -8.11 -8.79 19.14
CA TRP A 1082 -8.09 -9.97 20.01
C TRP A 1082 -9.08 -9.83 21.17
N MET A 1083 -9.89 -10.88 21.36
CA MET A 1083 -10.70 -11.03 22.56
C MET A 1083 -10.04 -12.05 23.50
N VAL A 1084 -9.46 -11.55 24.59
CA VAL A 1084 -8.74 -12.36 25.58
C VAL A 1084 -9.62 -12.61 26.80
N GLN A 1085 -9.58 -13.84 27.33
CA GLN A 1085 -10.27 -14.21 28.57
C GLN A 1085 -9.36 -15.06 29.45
N VAL A 1086 -9.57 -14.98 30.77
CA VAL A 1086 -8.86 -15.79 31.75
C VAL A 1086 -9.45 -17.21 31.74
N VAL A 1087 -8.65 -18.21 31.38
CA VAL A 1087 -9.09 -19.63 31.33
C VAL A 1087 -8.72 -20.38 32.60
N LYS A 1088 -7.54 -20.11 33.15
CA LYS A 1088 -7.00 -20.80 34.34
C LYS A 1088 -6.23 -19.79 35.17
N SER A 1089 -6.67 -19.56 36.40
CA SER A 1089 -5.91 -18.88 37.44
C SER A 1089 -6.33 -19.45 38.79
N VAL A 1090 -5.36 -19.65 39.70
CA VAL A 1090 -5.63 -20.04 41.09
C VAL A 1090 -5.82 -18.81 41.99
N TYR A 1091 -5.29 -17.67 41.55
CA TYR A 1091 -5.25 -16.42 42.31
C TYR A 1091 -6.17 -15.36 41.71
N ASP A 1092 -6.59 -14.42 42.55
CA ASP A 1092 -7.30 -13.22 42.09
C ASP A 1092 -6.32 -12.27 41.39
N LEU A 1093 -6.52 -12.09 40.08
CA LEU A 1093 -5.64 -11.27 39.23
C LEU A 1093 -5.80 -9.76 39.51
N ASP A 1094 -6.90 -9.36 40.15
CA ASP A 1094 -7.13 -7.97 40.52
C ASP A 1094 -6.40 -7.57 41.81
N ASN A 1095 -6.08 -8.57 42.66
CA ASN A 1095 -5.53 -8.37 44.00
C ASN A 1095 -4.36 -9.33 44.28
N ILE A 1096 -3.31 -9.23 43.49
CA ILE A 1096 -2.10 -10.03 43.64
C ILE A 1096 -1.23 -9.44 44.75
N LYS A 1097 -1.09 -10.17 45.87
CA LYS A 1097 -0.14 -9.85 46.94
C LYS A 1097 0.85 -10.99 47.12
N LEU A 1098 2.12 -10.75 46.76
CA LEU A 1098 3.14 -11.80 46.72
C LEU A 1098 3.51 -12.33 48.11
N ASP A 1099 3.35 -11.57 49.19
CA ASP A 1099 3.51 -12.09 50.57
C ASP A 1099 2.67 -13.35 50.82
N ASN A 1100 1.45 -13.40 50.28
CA ASN A 1100 0.50 -14.50 50.47
C ASN A 1100 0.74 -15.70 49.54
N VAL A 1101 1.74 -15.60 48.65
CA VAL A 1101 2.05 -16.62 47.64
C VAL A 1101 3.32 -17.38 48.05
N ALA A 1102 3.32 -18.71 47.90
CA ALA A 1102 4.43 -19.55 48.33
C ALA A 1102 5.69 -19.39 47.46
N ILE A 1103 5.56 -19.42 46.13
CA ILE A 1103 6.70 -19.37 45.20
C ILE A 1103 6.39 -18.49 43.97
N GLY A 1104 5.24 -18.65 43.32
CA GLY A 1104 4.88 -17.85 42.16
C GLY A 1104 3.40 -17.89 41.80
N VAL A 1105 2.97 -16.92 40.99
CA VAL A 1105 1.61 -16.80 40.42
C VAL A 1105 1.70 -17.16 38.92
N HIS A 1106 0.85 -18.08 38.47
CA HIS A 1106 0.79 -18.58 37.09
C HIS A 1106 -0.56 -18.30 36.45
#